data_AF-A0A9D7CRC2-F1
#
_entry.id   AF-A0A9D7CRC2-F1
#
_cell.length_a   1.000
_cell.length_b   1.000
_cell.length_c   1.000
_cell.angle_alpha   90.00
_cell.angle_beta   90.00
_cell.angle_gamma   90.00
#
_symmetry.space_group_name_H-M   'P 1'
#
loop_
_entity.id
_entity.type
_entity.pdbx_description
1 polymer ?
#
loop_
_entity_poly.entity_id
_entity_poly.type
_entity_poly.pdbx_seq_one_letter_code
_entity_poly.pdbx_strand_id
1 'polypeptide(L)'
;MSKLPLGLAVMAVGTAVVLAACGSGNGDPVIEGDGGLVDGDNPFAETGTGGCVAKTCAEIGAECGQQGNGCGQVIDCGSCQTGFCGGGGPSKCGDGIGDGGVQCTPKSCADLSAGCGPQGDGCGGVIQCGNCAAPKFCGGAGPSQCGTGLPDGGVGDGGALCKPTTCAALGKNCGPVADGCGGLLQCGTCPGGQVCGLQTPNVCRGTLSDGGIACTPRTCAFYGATCGQLGDGCGGLTAPCGTCTSPQFCGGGGFSKCGAGDAGVVDAGCTGLCPQIAKCDGGVQTTVTGTVWAPGGPNSAFGALPVPGAVVYVPNGAVTAFPTGVSCDKCGATASGAPLVSTTTGADGKFTLKNVPSGANIPLVIQLGKWRRQVQIASVTSCTTQALDGHLTRLPRTKAEGDIPLIAISTGDVDALECVFRKMGVADSEFSRGNQTGRIRLYRDNGARPPGGGGGGGGGGGGGGGGGAPDADTLTGSQAELDKYDAVIFACVGDQENKSATRKNRVLAYANKGGRVLATHYSYVWLYDLNPWSTTAAWGINQDSWNSVTGLVDTTSSKGQQFATWLGIVGALSNTNPPRVAISEARHDVDVPVAAGAERWLTTYNNQPEAALQHYAFNTPWGTAPASQCGRVIFSDFHVTTNSDTGGETFPDECDDDPLTPQEKVLAYMMFDLTTCISPPNQTSGSCTPQTCQQQGFNCGQAADGCGGVLSCGTCNVAGQTCGGGGTPFQCGGSSAGCVPKTCVQQGYTCGLAGDGCGGVISCGVCTPPQYCGGGGTNQCGSSGIGSCTPTTCAAKRVSCGPLGDGCGKLLSCGTCPPNQACIGGACVAGGCVPLTCAGIGAQCGPIGDGCGNLVDCGPCFNGQVCGGGGTPNQCGGGVPK
;
A
#
# COMPACT_ATOMS: atom_id res chain seq x y z
N MET A 1 -55.80 25.50 -25.85
CA MET A 1 -56.42 24.17 -26.03
C MET A 1 -55.77 23.24 -25.01
N SER A 2 -56.38 23.19 -23.81
CA SER A 2 -56.98 21.98 -23.20
C SER A 2 -55.96 21.18 -22.36
N LYS A 3 -55.84 21.50 -21.05
CA LYS A 3 -56.46 20.83 -19.87
C LYS A 3 -55.67 19.56 -19.44
N LEU A 4 -54.90 19.58 -18.33
CA LEU A 4 -55.25 19.30 -16.91
C LEU A 4 -55.57 17.80 -16.59
N PRO A 5 -55.34 17.33 -15.34
CA PRO A 5 -54.66 16.10 -14.93
C PRO A 5 -55.58 15.22 -14.03
N LEU A 6 -55.05 14.23 -13.28
CA LEU A 6 -55.54 13.62 -12.00
C LEU A 6 -54.82 12.26 -11.83
N GLY A 7 -54.47 11.69 -10.67
CA GLY A 7 -54.71 11.91 -9.24
C GLY A 7 -54.39 10.54 -8.56
N LEU A 8 -53.38 10.44 -7.69
CA LEU A 8 -53.44 10.32 -6.22
C LEU A 8 -54.76 9.81 -5.59
N ALA A 9 -54.67 8.73 -4.78
CA ALA A 9 -55.42 8.38 -3.54
C ALA A 9 -55.66 6.84 -3.46
N VAL A 10 -55.21 6.03 -2.48
CA VAL A 10 -55.35 6.01 -0.99
C VAL A 10 -56.43 5.02 -0.50
N MET A 11 -56.09 4.30 0.58
CA MET A 11 -56.92 3.57 1.59
C MET A 11 -57.53 2.20 1.18
N ALA A 12 -57.29 1.06 1.86
CA ALA A 12 -57.39 0.64 3.28
C ALA A 12 -58.73 -0.05 3.63
N VAL A 13 -58.70 -0.82 4.75
CA VAL A 13 -59.76 -1.59 5.45
C VAL A 13 -59.89 -3.06 4.97
N GLY A 14 -59.84 -4.13 5.79
CA GLY A 14 -59.79 -4.33 7.24
C GLY A 14 -60.71 -5.50 7.66
N THR A 15 -60.24 -6.37 8.58
CA THR A 15 -61.01 -7.36 9.42
C THR A 15 -61.66 -8.57 8.72
N ALA A 16 -61.80 -9.80 9.24
CA ALA A 16 -61.73 -10.40 10.59
C ALA A 16 -61.62 -11.97 10.55
N VAL A 17 -60.99 -12.55 11.59
CA VAL A 17 -61.37 -13.71 12.47
C VAL A 17 -61.92 -15.04 11.89
N VAL A 18 -61.46 -16.19 12.47
CA VAL A 18 -62.11 -17.50 12.82
C VAL A 18 -61.12 -18.67 12.56
N LEU A 19 -60.50 -19.34 13.55
CA LEU A 19 -60.92 -20.42 14.50
C LEU A 19 -60.75 -21.89 13.98
N ALA A 20 -59.98 -22.70 14.75
CA ALA A 20 -60.06 -24.17 14.96
C ALA A 20 -59.82 -25.13 13.75
N ALA A 21 -59.42 -26.40 13.85
CA ALA A 21 -58.77 -27.28 14.84
C ALA A 21 -58.54 -28.66 14.15
N CYS A 22 -57.60 -29.47 14.69
CA CYS A 22 -57.50 -30.95 14.66
C CYS A 22 -57.26 -31.76 13.36
N GLY A 23 -56.32 -32.72 13.44
CA GLY A 23 -56.59 -34.10 13.00
C GLY A 23 -55.49 -34.91 12.30
N SER A 24 -54.74 -35.70 13.09
CA SER A 24 -54.12 -37.04 12.89
C SER A 24 -53.83 -37.66 11.52
N GLY A 25 -52.69 -38.38 11.45
CA GLY A 25 -52.52 -39.58 10.62
C GLY A 25 -51.10 -40.19 10.63
N ASN A 26 -50.92 -41.30 11.36
CA ASN A 26 -49.69 -42.13 11.43
C ASN A 26 -49.45 -42.95 10.14
N GLY A 27 -48.18 -43.27 9.84
CA GLY A 27 -47.81 -44.45 9.04
C GLY A 27 -46.52 -44.35 8.22
N ASP A 28 -45.38 -44.66 8.85
CA ASP A 28 -44.05 -45.02 8.32
C ASP A 28 -44.09 -46.11 7.20
N PRO A 29 -42.99 -46.43 6.43
CA PRO A 29 -41.57 -46.37 6.84
C PRO A 29 -40.49 -46.07 5.75
N VAL A 30 -39.22 -46.13 6.19
CA VAL A 30 -37.98 -46.58 5.50
C VAL A 30 -37.00 -45.51 4.93
N ILE A 31 -36.08 -45.09 5.79
CA ILE A 31 -34.60 -45.30 5.76
C ILE A 31 -33.66 -44.53 4.78
N GLU A 32 -32.61 -43.98 5.43
CA GLU A 32 -31.28 -43.46 5.05
C GLU A 32 -31.13 -42.15 4.28
N GLY A 33 -30.21 -41.32 4.79
CA GLY A 33 -29.39 -40.44 3.95
C GLY A 33 -29.05 -39.09 4.57
N ASP A 34 -27.88 -39.03 5.19
CA ASP A 34 -27.22 -37.88 5.79
C ASP A 34 -27.27 -36.54 5.00
N GLY A 35 -27.26 -35.45 5.76
CA GLY A 35 -26.44 -34.28 5.43
C GLY A 35 -27.17 -33.06 4.86
N GLY A 36 -27.48 -32.10 5.71
CA GLY A 36 -27.87 -30.76 5.26
C GLY A 36 -28.21 -29.81 6.39
N LEU A 37 -27.19 -29.32 7.10
CA LEU A 37 -27.32 -28.08 7.88
C LEU A 37 -27.62 -26.93 6.90
N VAL A 38 -28.86 -26.48 6.88
CA VAL A 38 -29.27 -25.17 6.36
C VAL A 38 -29.58 -24.28 7.56
N ASP A 39 -28.87 -23.15 7.62
CA ASP A 39 -29.12 -22.05 8.53
C ASP A 39 -30.53 -21.49 8.38
N GLY A 40 -31.13 -21.11 9.51
CA GLY A 40 -32.39 -20.39 9.56
C GLY A 40 -32.88 -20.19 10.98
N ASP A 41 -32.16 -19.39 11.78
CA ASP A 41 -32.76 -18.21 12.45
C ASP A 41 -31.73 -17.49 13.35
N ASN A 42 -31.40 -16.27 12.90
CA ASN A 42 -30.65 -15.25 13.60
C ASN A 42 -31.59 -14.48 14.55
N PRO A 43 -31.36 -14.42 15.88
CA PRO A 43 -32.20 -13.65 16.77
C PRO A 43 -31.55 -12.29 17.11
N PHE A 44 -31.30 -11.42 16.14
CA PHE A 44 -31.01 -10.00 16.44
C PHE A 44 -31.60 -9.03 15.40
N ALA A 45 -32.87 -8.68 15.61
CA ALA A 45 -33.52 -7.42 15.24
C ALA A 45 -34.74 -7.26 16.16
N GLU A 46 -35.24 -6.12 16.62
CA GLU A 46 -34.86 -4.71 16.70
C GLU A 46 -35.90 -4.10 17.67
N THR A 47 -35.52 -3.08 18.46
CA THR A 47 -36.38 -2.09 19.15
C THR A 47 -37.39 -2.53 20.23
N GLY A 48 -37.31 -1.93 21.41
CA GLY A 48 -38.41 -1.91 22.38
C GLY A 48 -37.96 -1.87 23.83
N THR A 49 -38.42 -0.87 24.57
CA THR A 49 -38.16 -0.62 25.99
C THR A 49 -38.59 -1.78 26.90
N GLY A 50 -37.74 -2.79 27.04
CA GLY A 50 -37.81 -3.83 28.06
C GLY A 50 -36.39 -4.25 28.42
N GLY A 51 -35.98 -4.04 29.66
CA GLY A 51 -34.65 -4.45 30.13
C GLY A 51 -34.42 -5.94 29.86
N CYS A 52 -33.18 -6.29 29.49
CA CYS A 52 -32.80 -7.69 29.34
C CYS A 52 -33.06 -8.44 30.66
N VAL A 53 -33.99 -9.38 30.65
CA VAL A 53 -34.33 -10.17 31.85
C VAL A 53 -33.32 -11.30 31.94
N ALA A 54 -32.37 -11.16 32.86
CA ALA A 54 -31.36 -12.16 33.15
C ALA A 54 -32.03 -13.49 33.54
N LYS A 55 -31.78 -14.54 32.77
CA LYS A 55 -32.27 -15.89 33.09
C LYS A 55 -31.51 -16.45 34.28
N THR A 56 -32.22 -17.07 35.20
CA THR A 56 -31.68 -17.82 36.34
C THR A 56 -31.22 -19.21 35.92
N CYS A 57 -30.39 -19.86 36.73
CA CYS A 57 -29.91 -21.23 36.49
C CYS A 57 -31.05 -22.23 36.21
N ALA A 58 -32.19 -22.09 36.89
CA ALA A 58 -33.38 -22.91 36.66
C ALA A 58 -34.00 -22.67 35.27
N GLU A 59 -34.07 -21.41 34.81
CA GLU A 59 -34.66 -21.04 33.53
C GLU A 59 -33.79 -21.42 32.32
N ILE A 60 -32.48 -21.55 32.50
CA ILE A 60 -31.55 -22.10 31.51
C ILE A 60 -31.34 -23.62 31.66
N GLY A 61 -31.99 -24.24 32.64
CA GLY A 61 -31.87 -25.68 32.88
C GLY A 61 -30.49 -26.12 33.36
N ALA A 62 -29.67 -25.25 33.97
CA ALA A 62 -28.37 -25.60 34.50
C ALA A 62 -28.42 -25.86 36.02
N GLU A 63 -27.85 -26.98 36.46
CA GLU A 63 -27.77 -27.39 37.87
C GLU A 63 -26.37 -27.17 38.45
N CYS A 64 -25.38 -26.90 37.61
CA CYS A 64 -24.00 -26.66 38.02
C CYS A 64 -23.19 -25.90 36.97
N GLY A 65 -22.07 -25.31 37.38
CA GLY A 65 -21.10 -24.65 36.50
C GLY A 65 -21.48 -23.22 36.11
N GLN A 66 -20.56 -22.53 35.46
CA GLN A 66 -20.75 -21.15 35.03
C GLN A 66 -21.49 -21.07 33.69
N GLN A 67 -22.58 -20.30 33.66
CA GLN A 67 -23.45 -20.15 32.49
C GLN A 67 -23.70 -18.69 32.15
N GLY A 68 -23.95 -18.39 30.88
CA GLY A 68 -24.42 -17.06 30.48
C GLY A 68 -25.90 -16.88 30.82
N ASN A 69 -26.27 -15.76 31.44
CA ASN A 69 -27.67 -15.44 31.78
C ASN A 69 -28.49 -14.86 30.60
N GLY A 70 -27.94 -14.87 29.38
CA GLY A 70 -28.57 -14.30 28.19
C GLY A 70 -28.48 -12.77 28.08
N CYS A 71 -27.87 -12.08 29.05
CA CYS A 71 -27.75 -10.61 29.10
C CYS A 71 -26.29 -10.12 29.25
N GLY A 72 -25.32 -10.96 28.87
CA GLY A 72 -23.89 -10.62 28.91
C GLY A 72 -23.22 -10.75 30.27
N GLN A 73 -23.88 -11.34 31.28
CA GLN A 73 -23.27 -11.66 32.57
C GLN A 73 -23.21 -13.18 32.78
N VAL A 74 -22.15 -13.63 33.47
CA VAL A 74 -21.96 -15.03 33.85
C VAL A 74 -22.59 -15.26 35.22
N ILE A 75 -23.45 -16.27 35.33
CA ILE A 75 -24.04 -16.74 36.58
C ILE A 75 -23.43 -18.08 36.96
N ASP A 76 -23.13 -18.26 38.24
CA ASP A 76 -22.60 -19.51 38.78
C ASP A 76 -23.76 -20.36 39.32
N CYS A 77 -24.03 -21.48 38.66
CA CYS A 77 -25.10 -22.41 39.04
C CYS A 77 -24.69 -23.41 40.12
N GLY A 78 -23.51 -23.22 40.71
CA GLY A 78 -23.02 -23.98 41.85
C GLY A 78 -22.31 -25.27 41.45
N SER A 79 -22.01 -26.09 42.46
CA SER A 79 -21.36 -27.39 42.33
C SER A 79 -22.33 -28.52 42.71
N CYS A 80 -22.17 -29.69 42.08
CA CYS A 80 -22.99 -30.86 42.42
C CYS A 80 -22.69 -31.36 43.83
N GLN A 81 -23.75 -31.64 44.59
CA GLN A 81 -23.62 -32.27 45.92
C GLN A 81 -23.14 -33.73 45.83
N THR A 82 -23.49 -34.42 44.73
CA THR A 82 -23.06 -35.78 44.37
C THR A 82 -22.91 -35.87 42.85
N GLY A 83 -21.88 -36.57 42.36
CA GLY A 83 -21.54 -36.63 40.93
C GLY A 83 -20.66 -35.47 40.46
N PHE A 84 -20.50 -35.31 39.14
CA PHE A 84 -19.73 -34.22 38.54
C PHE A 84 -20.59 -33.40 37.58
N CYS A 85 -20.22 -32.13 37.41
CA CYS A 85 -20.95 -31.25 36.51
C CYS A 85 -20.74 -31.70 35.05
N GLY A 86 -21.83 -32.07 34.38
CA GLY A 86 -21.78 -32.74 33.07
C GLY A 86 -22.20 -34.21 33.10
N GLY A 87 -22.27 -34.85 34.28
CA GLY A 87 -22.54 -36.28 34.43
C GLY A 87 -23.99 -36.69 34.15
N GLY A 88 -24.93 -35.75 34.20
CA GLY A 88 -26.34 -35.93 33.79
C GLY A 88 -26.66 -35.31 32.43
N GLY A 89 -25.65 -34.91 31.66
CA GLY A 89 -25.77 -34.05 30.48
C GLY A 89 -25.14 -32.65 30.69
N PRO A 90 -25.05 -31.81 29.63
CA PRO A 90 -24.39 -30.51 29.72
C PRO A 90 -24.97 -29.64 30.85
N SER A 91 -24.10 -29.18 31.76
CA SER A 91 -24.47 -28.33 32.89
C SER A 91 -25.49 -28.94 33.86
N LYS A 92 -25.60 -30.29 33.89
CA LYS A 92 -26.44 -31.08 34.79
C LYS A 92 -25.62 -31.89 35.77
N CYS A 93 -26.14 -32.06 36.99
CA CYS A 93 -25.51 -32.89 37.99
C CYS A 93 -25.90 -34.35 37.78
N GLY A 94 -24.90 -35.21 37.65
CA GLY A 94 -25.12 -36.65 37.57
C GLY A 94 -23.87 -37.41 37.98
N ASP A 95 -24.08 -38.62 38.48
CA ASP A 95 -23.06 -39.63 38.73
C ASP A 95 -22.65 -40.37 37.44
N GLY A 96 -23.43 -40.20 36.37
CA GLY A 96 -23.37 -41.00 35.16
C GLY A 96 -23.85 -42.41 35.50
N ILE A 97 -24.92 -42.84 34.82
CA ILE A 97 -25.47 -44.22 34.69
C ILE A 97 -27.00 -44.23 34.89
N GLY A 98 -27.71 -44.03 33.79
CA GLY A 98 -28.84 -44.84 33.34
C GLY A 98 -28.61 -44.98 31.83
N ASP A 99 -28.53 -46.15 31.21
CA ASP A 99 -29.50 -47.23 31.33
C ASP A 99 -28.79 -48.61 31.32
N GLY A 100 -29.22 -49.51 32.20
CA GLY A 100 -28.64 -50.85 32.34
C GLY A 100 -28.86 -51.75 31.12
N GLY A 101 -27.78 -51.99 30.38
CA GLY A 101 -27.71 -52.98 29.31
C GLY A 101 -26.28 -53.36 28.96
N VAL A 102 -25.81 -54.46 29.57
CA VAL A 102 -24.51 -55.16 29.44
C VAL A 102 -23.36 -54.53 30.24
N GLN A 103 -22.77 -55.32 31.15
CA GLN A 103 -21.40 -55.11 31.64
C GLN A 103 -20.55 -54.65 30.46
N CYS A 104 -19.83 -53.53 30.61
CA CYS A 104 -18.92 -53.10 29.57
C CYS A 104 -17.77 -54.11 29.50
N THR A 105 -17.94 -55.13 28.66
CA THR A 105 -16.92 -56.12 28.36
C THR A 105 -15.90 -55.41 27.47
N PRO A 106 -14.66 -55.18 27.92
CA PRO A 106 -13.65 -54.49 27.14
C PRO A 106 -13.53 -55.15 25.76
N LYS A 107 -13.74 -54.39 24.69
CA LYS A 107 -13.61 -54.91 23.33
C LYS A 107 -12.14 -55.27 23.09
N SER A 108 -11.88 -56.43 22.50
CA SER A 108 -10.53 -56.82 22.08
C SER A 108 -10.15 -56.19 20.75
N CYS A 109 -8.88 -56.25 20.41
CA CYS A 109 -8.38 -55.78 19.11
C CYS A 109 -9.06 -56.44 17.91
N ALA A 110 -9.48 -57.70 18.07
CA ALA A 110 -10.24 -58.41 17.05
C ALA A 110 -11.67 -57.85 16.92
N ASP A 111 -12.32 -57.54 18.05
CA ASP A 111 -13.69 -57.00 18.07
C ASP A 111 -13.77 -55.58 17.48
N LEU A 112 -12.68 -54.82 17.59
CA LEU A 112 -12.55 -53.48 17.02
C LEU A 112 -12.07 -53.48 15.57
N SER A 113 -11.76 -54.65 15.00
CA SER A 113 -11.05 -54.75 13.73
C SER A 113 -9.86 -53.79 13.72
N ALA A 114 -8.97 -53.92 14.70
CA ALA A 114 -7.76 -53.12 14.85
C ALA A 114 -6.54 -54.06 14.84
N GLY A 115 -5.78 -54.03 13.75
CA GLY A 115 -4.59 -54.87 13.55
C GLY A 115 -3.29 -54.28 14.08
N CYS A 116 -3.32 -53.03 14.57
CA CYS A 116 -2.15 -52.30 15.07
C CYS A 116 -2.55 -51.14 16.01
N GLY A 117 -1.67 -50.80 16.96
CA GLY A 117 -1.74 -49.54 17.74
C GLY A 117 -2.75 -49.50 18.91
N PRO A 118 -2.73 -48.42 19.72
CA PRO A 118 -3.61 -48.27 20.89
C PRO A 118 -5.05 -47.99 20.50
N GLN A 119 -6.00 -48.75 21.03
CA GLN A 119 -7.44 -48.52 20.86
C GLN A 119 -8.14 -48.33 22.21
N GLY A 120 -9.17 -47.49 22.24
CA GLY A 120 -10.09 -47.47 23.36
C GLY A 120 -10.92 -48.76 23.37
N ASP A 121 -11.03 -49.42 24.52
CA ASP A 121 -11.79 -50.67 24.67
C ASP A 121 -13.32 -50.47 24.74
N GLY A 122 -13.77 -49.21 24.62
CA GLY A 122 -15.17 -48.81 24.73
C GLY A 122 -15.68 -48.70 26.17
N CYS A 123 -14.82 -48.92 27.17
CA CYS A 123 -15.15 -49.00 28.59
C CYS A 123 -14.26 -48.10 29.48
N GLY A 124 -13.46 -47.22 28.86
CA GLY A 124 -12.56 -46.28 29.54
C GLY A 124 -11.12 -46.77 29.69
N GLY A 125 -10.78 -47.95 29.18
CA GLY A 125 -9.41 -48.48 29.09
C GLY A 125 -8.81 -48.32 27.69
N VAL A 126 -7.48 -48.42 27.61
CA VAL A 126 -6.73 -48.43 26.33
C VAL A 126 -6.06 -49.80 26.14
N ILE A 127 -6.41 -50.49 25.07
CA ILE A 127 -5.84 -51.79 24.67
C ILE A 127 -4.80 -51.61 23.56
N GLN A 128 -3.74 -52.43 23.55
CA GLN A 128 -2.64 -52.32 22.59
C GLN A 128 -2.72 -53.42 21.53
N CYS A 129 -3.05 -53.04 20.30
CA CYS A 129 -3.42 -54.00 19.27
C CYS A 129 -2.28 -54.38 18.33
N GLY A 130 -1.20 -54.96 18.82
CA GLY A 130 -0.13 -55.49 17.94
C GLY A 130 0.63 -54.43 17.14
N ASN A 131 1.63 -54.88 16.39
CA ASN A 131 2.51 -54.04 15.57
C ASN A 131 2.56 -54.56 14.13
N CYS A 132 2.62 -53.65 13.16
CA CYS A 132 2.75 -54.04 11.76
C CYS A 132 4.17 -54.48 11.44
N ALA A 133 4.30 -55.61 10.73
CA ALA A 133 5.57 -56.01 10.15
C ALA A 133 5.94 -55.07 9.00
N ALA A 134 7.16 -54.54 9.02
CA ALA A 134 7.67 -53.70 7.95
C ALA A 134 7.56 -54.42 6.60
N PRO A 135 7.14 -53.73 5.51
CA PRO A 135 7.02 -52.27 5.35
C PRO A 135 5.62 -51.69 5.65
N LYS A 136 4.72 -52.45 6.27
CA LYS A 136 3.36 -51.97 6.59
C LYS A 136 3.40 -51.08 7.82
N PHE A 137 2.59 -50.03 7.86
CA PHE A 137 2.43 -49.17 9.03
C PHE A 137 0.97 -49.11 9.45
N CYS A 138 0.77 -48.75 10.72
CA CYS A 138 -0.55 -48.71 11.30
C CYS A 138 -1.35 -47.53 10.78
N GLY A 139 -2.53 -47.77 10.20
CA GLY A 139 -3.30 -46.78 9.45
C GLY A 139 -3.18 -46.92 7.93
N GLY A 140 -2.19 -47.68 7.42
CA GLY A 140 -1.84 -47.72 5.99
C GLY A 140 -2.82 -48.48 5.09
N ALA A 141 -3.83 -49.15 5.65
CA ALA A 141 -4.97 -49.75 4.93
C ALA A 141 -6.31 -49.27 5.50
N GLY A 142 -6.31 -48.14 6.21
CA GLY A 142 -7.44 -47.63 6.99
C GLY A 142 -7.10 -47.53 8.49
N PRO A 143 -7.90 -46.79 9.28
CA PRO A 143 -7.64 -46.56 10.70
C PRO A 143 -7.36 -47.86 11.45
N SER A 144 -6.26 -47.87 12.21
CA SER A 144 -5.87 -49.02 13.04
C SER A 144 -5.61 -50.33 12.26
N GLN A 145 -5.34 -50.25 10.95
CA GLN A 145 -5.04 -51.40 10.08
C GLN A 145 -3.65 -51.31 9.43
N CYS A 146 -2.97 -52.46 9.31
CA CYS A 146 -1.65 -52.54 8.70
C CYS A 146 -1.73 -52.56 7.17
N GLY A 147 -1.28 -51.50 6.52
CA GLY A 147 -1.22 -51.44 5.06
C GLY A 147 -0.03 -50.68 4.52
N THR A 148 0.08 -50.70 3.19
CA THR A 148 1.15 -50.04 2.41
C THR A 148 0.65 -48.82 1.61
N GLY A 149 -0.65 -48.48 1.68
CA GLY A 149 -1.33 -47.51 0.79
C GLY A 149 -1.63 -48.08 -0.61
N LEU A 150 -2.77 -47.70 -1.21
CA LEU A 150 -3.17 -48.06 -2.59
C LEU A 150 -2.78 -46.98 -3.62
N PRO A 151 -2.65 -47.33 -4.92
CA PRO A 151 -2.12 -46.48 -5.98
C PRO A 151 -3.22 -45.80 -6.82
N ASP A 152 -3.14 -44.48 -6.98
CA ASP A 152 -3.20 -43.78 -8.29
C ASP A 152 -3.37 -42.24 -8.10
N GLY A 153 -2.24 -41.53 -8.31
CA GLY A 153 -2.05 -40.14 -8.77
C GLY A 153 -2.95 -38.98 -8.28
N GLY A 154 -2.41 -38.09 -7.42
CA GLY A 154 -2.91 -36.73 -7.20
C GLY A 154 -2.23 -35.94 -6.05
N VAL A 155 -1.35 -35.00 -6.44
CA VAL A 155 -0.54 -33.97 -5.74
C VAL A 155 -0.85 -33.59 -4.27
N GLY A 156 0.18 -33.51 -3.41
CA GLY A 156 0.13 -32.82 -2.10
C GLY A 156 1.29 -33.19 -1.16
N ASP A 157 2.21 -32.26 -0.97
CA ASP A 157 3.53 -32.46 -0.35
C ASP A 157 3.46 -32.67 1.18
N GLY A 158 3.86 -33.87 1.63
CA GLY A 158 4.25 -34.16 3.00
C GLY A 158 5.61 -34.83 2.99
N GLY A 159 6.66 -34.01 3.08
CA GLY A 159 8.06 -34.44 3.08
C GLY A 159 8.39 -35.50 4.14
N ALA A 160 9.58 -36.07 3.97
CA ALA A 160 10.19 -37.09 4.82
C ALA A 160 9.84 -36.98 6.31
N LEU A 161 9.49 -38.11 6.92
CA LEU A 161 9.39 -38.32 8.36
C LEU A 161 10.61 -37.72 9.08
N CYS A 162 10.37 -36.79 10.00
CA CYS A 162 11.37 -36.32 10.96
C CYS A 162 11.86 -37.54 11.75
N LYS A 163 13.14 -37.87 11.63
CA LYS A 163 13.77 -38.96 12.40
C LYS A 163 14.23 -38.36 13.75
N PRO A 164 13.62 -38.73 14.89
CA PRO A 164 14.06 -38.23 16.18
C PRO A 164 15.53 -38.60 16.41
N THR A 165 16.32 -37.64 16.86
CA THR A 165 17.73 -37.89 17.22
C THR A 165 17.80 -38.72 18.51
N THR A 166 18.99 -39.17 18.91
CA THR A 166 19.20 -39.90 20.17
C THR A 166 20.19 -39.16 21.06
N CYS A 167 20.14 -39.39 22.36
CA CYS A 167 21.11 -38.83 23.31
C CYS A 167 22.55 -39.15 22.89
N ALA A 168 22.80 -40.37 22.39
CA ALA A 168 24.09 -40.78 21.87
C ALA A 168 24.50 -40.03 20.58
N ALA A 169 23.56 -39.81 19.64
CA ALA A 169 23.82 -39.06 18.41
C ALA A 169 24.09 -37.57 18.67
N LEU A 170 23.55 -37.00 19.75
CA LEU A 170 23.81 -35.63 20.19
C LEU A 170 25.01 -35.48 21.14
N GLY A 171 25.67 -36.59 21.51
CA GLY A 171 26.74 -36.60 22.49
C GLY A 171 26.32 -36.13 23.89
N LYS A 172 25.06 -36.34 24.28
CA LYS A 172 24.48 -35.96 25.58
C LYS A 172 24.24 -37.18 26.46
N ASN A 173 24.52 -37.07 27.74
CA ASN A 173 24.42 -38.19 28.69
C ASN A 173 23.82 -37.81 30.05
N CYS A 174 23.15 -36.65 30.14
CA CYS A 174 22.28 -36.34 31.27
C CYS A 174 21.21 -35.28 30.97
N GLY A 175 20.09 -35.35 31.69
CA GLY A 175 19.01 -34.37 31.66
C GLY A 175 18.16 -34.38 30.37
N PRO A 176 17.11 -33.52 30.33
CA PRO A 176 16.20 -33.41 29.19
C PRO A 176 16.85 -32.71 27.98
N VAL A 177 16.66 -33.25 26.78
CA VAL A 177 17.15 -32.69 25.50
C VAL A 177 16.08 -32.82 24.42
N ALA A 178 15.83 -31.79 23.61
CA ALA A 178 14.85 -31.87 22.52
C ALA A 178 15.27 -32.91 21.46
N ASP A 179 14.32 -33.70 20.96
CA ASP A 179 14.57 -34.76 19.98
C ASP A 179 14.62 -34.28 18.52
N GLY A 180 14.37 -32.98 18.29
CA GLY A 180 14.33 -32.36 16.97
C GLY A 180 13.02 -32.56 16.20
N CYS A 181 12.04 -33.26 16.76
CA CYS A 181 10.75 -33.59 16.14
C CYS A 181 9.54 -33.25 17.04
N GLY A 182 9.74 -32.40 18.06
CA GLY A 182 8.68 -31.95 18.97
C GLY A 182 8.56 -32.73 20.28
N GLY A 183 9.42 -33.73 20.51
CA GLY A 183 9.53 -34.50 21.74
C GLY A 183 10.78 -34.17 22.57
N LEU A 184 10.86 -34.78 23.76
CA LEU A 184 11.96 -34.59 24.73
C LEU A 184 12.62 -35.94 25.05
N LEU A 185 13.91 -36.05 24.76
CA LEU A 185 14.78 -37.16 25.14
C LEU A 185 15.24 -36.98 26.60
N GLN A 186 15.15 -38.05 27.39
CA GLN A 186 15.72 -38.08 28.74
C GLN A 186 17.07 -38.80 28.71
N CYS A 187 18.16 -38.03 28.73
CA CYS A 187 19.51 -38.55 28.48
C CYS A 187 20.22 -39.13 29.70
N GLY A 188 19.50 -39.45 30.77
CA GLY A 188 20.02 -40.09 31.99
C GLY A 188 20.41 -39.11 33.10
N THR A 189 21.06 -39.65 34.13
CA THR A 189 21.61 -38.90 35.28
C THR A 189 23.10 -39.18 35.42
N CYS A 190 23.84 -38.27 36.06
CA CYS A 190 25.29 -38.39 36.16
C CYS A 190 25.75 -39.37 37.26
N PRO A 191 26.77 -40.20 37.00
CA PRO A 191 27.38 -41.05 38.03
C PRO A 191 28.03 -40.23 39.16
N GLY A 192 28.15 -40.84 40.33
CA GLY A 192 28.53 -40.20 41.60
C GLY A 192 29.71 -39.23 41.49
N GLY A 193 29.47 -37.99 41.93
CA GLY A 193 30.43 -36.89 41.96
C GLY A 193 30.43 -35.99 40.72
N GLN A 194 29.73 -36.35 39.64
CA GLN A 194 29.63 -35.54 38.43
C GLN A 194 28.36 -34.68 38.40
N VAL A 195 28.47 -33.48 37.81
CA VAL A 195 27.35 -32.53 37.67
C VAL A 195 26.93 -32.43 36.21
N CYS A 196 25.62 -32.51 35.96
CA CYS A 196 25.07 -32.38 34.62
C CYS A 196 25.15 -30.92 34.16
N GLY A 197 25.89 -30.64 33.08
CA GLY A 197 25.93 -29.31 32.48
C GLY A 197 27.02 -28.36 32.99
N LEU A 198 27.93 -28.81 33.88
CA LEU A 198 28.92 -27.96 34.56
C LEU A 198 29.86 -27.19 33.61
N GLN A 199 30.11 -27.71 32.41
CA GLN A 199 30.92 -27.07 31.37
C GLN A 199 30.28 -27.17 29.99
N THR A 200 29.54 -28.25 29.74
CA THR A 200 28.86 -28.50 28.48
C THR A 200 27.44 -28.94 28.78
N PRO A 201 26.40 -28.25 28.27
CA PRO A 201 25.01 -28.56 28.57
C PRO A 201 24.69 -30.03 28.30
N ASN A 202 23.98 -30.66 29.25
CA ASN A 202 23.50 -32.04 29.17
C ASN A 202 24.63 -33.09 29.00
N VAL A 203 25.82 -32.76 29.48
CA VAL A 203 26.97 -33.68 29.58
C VAL A 203 27.46 -33.73 31.02
N CYS A 204 27.65 -34.94 31.56
CA CYS A 204 28.25 -35.16 32.87
C CYS A 204 29.75 -34.88 32.81
N ARG A 205 30.24 -33.90 33.60
CA ARG A 205 31.68 -33.63 33.75
C ARG A 205 32.04 -33.18 35.17
N GLY A 206 33.28 -33.50 35.52
CA GLY A 206 34.01 -33.03 36.71
C GLY A 206 33.61 -33.73 37.99
N THR A 207 34.59 -34.23 38.75
CA THR A 207 34.47 -34.41 40.20
C THR A 207 35.15 -33.20 40.84
N LEU A 208 34.43 -32.42 41.65
CA LEU A 208 35.09 -31.40 42.48
C LEU A 208 35.96 -32.14 43.49
N SER A 209 37.27 -32.07 43.33
CA SER A 209 38.29 -32.70 44.18
C SER A 209 38.57 -31.92 45.47
N ASP A 210 37.67 -31.01 45.84
CA ASP A 210 37.94 -29.99 46.84
C ASP A 210 36.60 -29.51 47.44
N GLY A 211 35.97 -30.39 48.23
CA GLY A 211 35.04 -30.04 49.30
C GLY A 211 34.00 -28.95 49.00
N GLY A 212 33.11 -29.21 48.04
CA GLY A 212 32.14 -28.25 47.51
C GLY A 212 31.37 -27.48 48.58
N ILE A 213 31.37 -26.16 48.42
CA ILE A 213 30.42 -25.23 49.04
C ILE A 213 29.00 -25.71 48.72
N ALA A 214 28.16 -25.80 49.75
CA ALA A 214 26.73 -26.07 49.62
C ALA A 214 26.11 -25.15 48.56
N CYS A 215 25.58 -25.72 47.49
CA CYS A 215 24.82 -24.97 46.50
C CYS A 215 23.60 -24.39 47.21
N THR A 216 23.57 -23.08 47.41
CA THR A 216 22.46 -22.41 48.08
C THR A 216 21.39 -22.14 47.02
N PRO A 217 20.20 -22.78 47.10
CA PRO A 217 19.13 -22.60 46.12
C PRO A 217 18.73 -21.13 46.01
N ARG A 218 18.71 -20.60 44.78
CA ARG A 218 18.22 -19.23 44.53
C ARG A 218 16.72 -19.18 44.81
N THR A 219 16.25 -18.10 45.43
CA THR A 219 14.84 -17.91 45.76
C THR A 219 14.18 -16.94 44.78
N CYS A 220 12.85 -16.81 44.86
CA CYS A 220 12.10 -15.81 44.09
C CYS A 220 12.66 -14.39 44.24
N ALA A 221 13.12 -14.04 45.46
CA ALA A 221 13.72 -12.74 45.74
C ALA A 221 15.03 -12.52 44.97
N PHE A 222 15.83 -13.56 44.75
CA PHE A 222 17.06 -13.49 43.96
C PHE A 222 16.75 -13.11 42.50
N TYR A 223 15.68 -13.67 41.94
CA TYR A 223 15.24 -13.39 40.57
C TYR A 223 14.34 -12.15 40.44
N GLY A 224 13.94 -11.54 41.57
CA GLY A 224 12.90 -10.52 41.59
C GLY A 224 11.57 -11.01 41.03
N ALA A 225 11.29 -12.32 41.12
CA ALA A 225 10.07 -12.92 40.62
C ALA A 225 8.90 -12.69 41.60
N THR A 226 7.76 -12.25 41.08
CA THR A 226 6.54 -12.00 41.86
C THR A 226 5.42 -12.98 41.54
N CYS A 227 5.68 -13.97 40.66
CA CYS A 227 4.77 -15.07 40.37
C CYS A 227 5.47 -16.28 39.71
N GLY A 228 4.86 -17.46 39.75
CA GLY A 228 5.34 -18.68 39.07
C GLY A 228 6.47 -19.41 39.81
N GLN A 229 7.14 -20.37 39.15
CA GLN A 229 8.30 -21.11 39.69
C GLN A 229 9.47 -21.09 38.70
N LEU A 230 10.68 -20.87 39.20
CA LEU A 230 11.93 -20.80 38.45
C LEU A 230 12.90 -21.92 38.88
N GLY A 231 13.93 -22.18 38.08
CA GLY A 231 15.04 -23.06 38.49
C GLY A 231 15.91 -22.41 39.56
N ASP A 232 16.27 -23.16 40.60
CA ASP A 232 17.02 -22.65 41.74
C ASP A 232 18.55 -22.57 41.52
N GLY A 233 19.04 -23.04 40.37
CA GLY A 233 20.47 -23.08 40.03
C GLY A 233 21.25 -24.23 40.67
N CYS A 234 20.58 -25.10 41.42
CA CYS A 234 21.14 -26.26 42.11
C CYS A 234 20.47 -27.59 41.68
N GLY A 235 19.67 -27.56 40.62
CA GLY A 235 18.96 -28.72 40.08
C GLY A 235 17.52 -28.89 40.59
N GLY A 236 17.01 -27.94 41.39
CA GLY A 236 15.62 -27.89 41.85
C GLY A 236 14.83 -26.69 41.31
N LEU A 237 13.58 -26.55 41.76
CA LEU A 237 12.73 -25.38 41.50
C LEU A 237 12.61 -24.53 42.76
N THR A 238 12.53 -23.21 42.58
CA THR A 238 12.16 -22.25 43.62
C THR A 238 10.76 -22.57 44.19
N ALA A 239 10.51 -22.18 45.45
CA ALA A 239 9.14 -22.14 45.99
C ALA A 239 8.25 -21.23 45.13
N PRO A 240 6.92 -21.44 45.03
CA PRO A 240 6.03 -20.60 44.23
C PRO A 240 6.16 -19.12 44.60
N CYS A 241 6.54 -18.30 43.62
CA CYS A 241 6.91 -16.89 43.78
C CYS A 241 5.74 -15.92 43.97
N GLY A 242 4.55 -16.44 44.30
CA GLY A 242 3.31 -15.68 44.46
C GLY A 242 2.29 -15.92 43.34
N THR A 243 1.11 -15.33 43.51
CA THR A 243 0.03 -15.30 42.52
C THR A 243 -0.33 -13.86 42.20
N CYS A 244 -0.72 -13.59 40.95
CA CYS A 244 -1.08 -12.25 40.53
C CYS A 244 -2.53 -11.93 40.90
N THR A 245 -2.76 -10.68 41.31
CA THR A 245 -4.11 -10.16 41.57
C THR A 245 -4.72 -9.64 40.28
N SER A 246 -5.96 -10.01 40.00
CA SER A 246 -6.70 -9.55 38.81
C SER A 246 -6.69 -8.01 38.73
N PRO A 247 -6.42 -7.39 37.56
CA PRO A 247 -6.38 -7.96 36.20
C PRO A 247 -4.99 -8.44 35.75
N GLN A 248 -4.03 -8.61 36.65
CA GLN A 248 -2.66 -8.99 36.31
C GLN A 248 -2.53 -10.51 36.15
N PHE A 249 -1.64 -10.96 35.26
CA PHE A 249 -1.27 -12.37 35.13
C PHE A 249 0.25 -12.55 35.18
N CYS A 250 0.68 -13.79 35.45
CA CYS A 250 2.08 -14.08 35.60
C CYS A 250 2.82 -14.04 34.27
N GLY A 251 3.80 -13.15 34.14
CA GLY A 251 4.48 -12.85 32.88
C GLY A 251 4.12 -11.48 32.30
N GLY A 252 3.01 -10.86 32.74
CA GLY A 252 2.57 -9.56 32.23
C GLY A 252 3.45 -8.38 32.63
N GLY A 253 4.32 -8.53 33.64
CA GLY A 253 5.31 -7.53 34.05
C GLY A 253 6.74 -7.89 33.66
N GLY A 254 6.91 -8.86 32.75
CA GLY A 254 8.17 -9.54 32.44
C GLY A 254 8.23 -10.96 33.02
N PHE A 255 9.30 -11.70 32.66
CA PHE A 255 9.45 -13.11 33.07
C PHE A 255 9.28 -13.31 34.57
N SER A 256 8.34 -14.17 34.96
CA SER A 256 7.97 -14.47 36.35
C SER A 256 7.60 -13.23 37.19
N LYS A 257 7.06 -12.18 36.56
CA LYS A 257 6.52 -10.99 37.22
C LYS A 257 5.05 -10.75 36.87
N CYS A 258 4.28 -10.37 37.86
CA CYS A 258 2.91 -9.90 37.65
C CYS A 258 2.89 -8.57 36.91
N GLY A 259 2.02 -8.49 35.91
CA GLY A 259 1.65 -7.26 35.24
C GLY A 259 0.35 -7.46 34.49
N ALA A 260 -0.31 -6.36 34.15
CA ALA A 260 -1.43 -6.41 33.21
C ALA A 260 -0.84 -6.72 31.83
N GLY A 261 -1.42 -7.68 31.10
CA GLY A 261 -1.06 -7.86 29.69
C GLY A 261 -1.28 -6.58 28.90
N ASP A 262 -0.71 -6.53 27.70
CA ASP A 262 -0.72 -5.39 26.78
C ASP A 262 -2.13 -4.98 26.26
N ALA A 263 -3.19 -5.24 27.01
CA ALA A 263 -4.51 -4.62 26.90
C ALA A 263 -4.56 -3.20 27.50
N GLY A 264 -3.40 -2.59 27.80
CA GLY A 264 -3.34 -1.25 28.41
C GLY A 264 -2.07 -0.46 28.18
N VAL A 265 -1.11 -0.92 27.36
CA VAL A 265 -0.04 -0.04 26.89
C VAL A 265 -0.63 0.79 25.75
N VAL A 266 -1.29 1.89 26.12
CA VAL A 266 -1.21 3.08 25.27
C VAL A 266 0.28 3.37 25.14
N ASP A 267 0.83 3.19 23.94
CA ASP A 267 2.12 3.77 23.60
C ASP A 267 2.05 5.22 24.07
N ALA A 268 2.93 5.64 24.97
CA ALA A 268 2.83 6.94 25.65
C ALA A 268 2.94 8.16 24.69
N GLY A 269 3.00 7.92 23.37
CA GLY A 269 2.90 8.92 22.29
C GLY A 269 1.80 8.67 21.25
N CYS A 270 1.00 7.59 21.34
CA CYS A 270 -0.07 7.26 20.39
C CYS A 270 -1.38 7.94 20.81
N THR A 271 -1.69 9.08 20.21
CA THR A 271 -2.90 9.88 20.48
C THR A 271 -3.81 9.92 19.25
N GLY A 272 -5.05 10.41 19.40
CA GLY A 272 -6.00 10.54 18.29
C GLY A 272 -6.62 9.20 17.88
N LEU A 273 -6.56 8.90 16.57
CA LEU A 273 -7.07 7.65 15.98
C LEU A 273 -6.05 6.50 16.03
N CYS A 274 -4.80 6.79 16.39
CA CYS A 274 -3.75 5.78 16.51
C CYS A 274 -4.14 4.57 17.39
N PRO A 275 -4.80 4.74 18.56
CA PRO A 275 -5.25 3.61 19.40
C PRO A 275 -6.36 2.76 18.78
N GLN A 276 -6.99 3.23 17.71
CA GLN A 276 -8.07 2.51 17.01
C GLN A 276 -7.54 1.58 15.90
N ILE A 277 -6.21 1.51 15.69
CA ILE A 277 -5.60 0.54 14.79
C ILE A 277 -5.67 -0.83 15.47
N ALA A 278 -6.52 -1.71 14.93
CA ALA A 278 -6.71 -3.05 15.48
C ALA A 278 -5.45 -3.91 15.33
N LYS A 279 -5.15 -4.70 16.37
CA LYS A 279 -4.22 -5.82 16.28
C LYS A 279 -4.98 -7.02 15.71
N CYS A 280 -4.50 -7.55 14.61
CA CYS A 280 -5.16 -8.62 13.87
C CYS A 280 -4.27 -9.87 13.88
N ASP A 281 -4.88 -11.03 14.14
CA ASP A 281 -4.18 -12.31 14.15
C ASP A 281 -3.82 -12.76 12.73
N GLY A 282 -2.78 -13.59 12.60
CA GLY A 282 -2.42 -14.23 11.33
C GLY A 282 -1.91 -13.29 10.22
N GLY A 283 -1.48 -12.07 10.56
CA GLY A 283 -0.94 -11.10 9.60
C GLY A 283 -1.99 -10.39 8.74
N VAL A 284 -3.28 -10.59 9.05
CA VAL A 284 -4.39 -9.84 8.46
C VAL A 284 -4.28 -8.36 8.87
N GLN A 285 -4.71 -7.43 8.03
CA GLN A 285 -4.71 -6.00 8.34
C GLN A 285 -6.07 -5.38 8.01
N THR A 286 -6.55 -4.45 8.84
CA THR A 286 -7.68 -3.59 8.49
C THR A 286 -7.31 -2.79 7.24
N THR A 287 -8.04 -3.03 6.16
CA THR A 287 -7.72 -2.50 4.82
C THR A 287 -8.93 -1.79 4.23
N VAL A 288 -8.72 -0.62 3.63
CA VAL A 288 -9.73 0.11 2.89
C VAL A 288 -9.28 0.26 1.45
N THR A 289 -10.16 -0.06 0.50
CA THR A 289 -9.91 0.06 -0.94
C THR A 289 -10.95 0.95 -1.60
N GLY A 290 -10.63 1.51 -2.77
CA GLY A 290 -11.58 2.30 -3.54
C GLY A 290 -10.95 2.89 -4.79
N THR A 291 -11.72 3.73 -5.48
CA THR A 291 -11.25 4.50 -6.64
C THR A 291 -11.49 5.99 -6.39
N VAL A 292 -10.48 6.82 -6.61
CA VAL A 292 -10.66 8.28 -6.60
C VAL A 292 -11.20 8.74 -7.95
N TRP A 293 -12.26 9.53 -7.91
CA TRP A 293 -12.93 10.07 -9.10
C TRP A 293 -12.84 11.59 -9.17
N ALA A 294 -12.93 12.14 -10.37
CA ALA A 294 -13.15 13.56 -10.58
C ALA A 294 -14.47 14.01 -9.94
N PRO A 295 -14.75 15.32 -9.82
CA PRO A 295 -15.96 15.82 -9.16
C PRO A 295 -17.28 15.21 -9.65
N GLY A 296 -17.37 14.81 -10.92
CA GLY A 296 -18.55 14.14 -11.49
C GLY A 296 -18.87 12.78 -10.86
N GLY A 297 -17.86 12.12 -10.26
CA GLY A 297 -17.98 10.80 -9.65
C GLY A 297 -17.99 9.65 -10.66
N PRO A 298 -18.19 8.41 -10.20
CA PRO A 298 -18.19 7.21 -11.06
C PRO A 298 -19.35 7.17 -12.07
N ASN A 299 -20.43 7.91 -11.82
CA ASN A 299 -21.64 7.92 -12.64
C ASN A 299 -21.82 9.25 -13.40
N SER A 300 -20.73 9.96 -13.69
CA SER A 300 -20.80 11.22 -14.45
C SER A 300 -21.43 10.99 -15.82
N ALA A 301 -22.42 11.81 -16.18
CA ALA A 301 -23.04 11.80 -17.50
C ALA A 301 -22.04 12.11 -18.62
N PHE A 302 -20.99 12.87 -18.30
CA PHE A 302 -19.94 13.28 -19.24
C PHE A 302 -18.81 12.24 -19.39
N GLY A 303 -18.93 11.10 -18.73
CA GLY A 303 -17.90 10.06 -18.65
C GLY A 303 -17.17 10.05 -17.31
N ALA A 304 -16.97 8.85 -16.77
CA ALA A 304 -16.28 8.67 -15.49
C ALA A 304 -14.77 8.89 -15.65
N LEU A 305 -14.21 9.80 -14.86
CA LEU A 305 -12.79 10.13 -14.88
C LEU A 305 -12.11 9.67 -13.58
N PRO A 306 -11.40 8.54 -13.56
CA PRO A 306 -10.58 8.16 -12.42
C PRO A 306 -9.39 9.12 -12.30
N VAL A 307 -9.00 9.45 -11.07
CA VAL A 307 -7.94 10.43 -10.80
C VAL A 307 -6.64 9.72 -10.44
N PRO A 308 -5.62 9.76 -11.31
CA PRO A 308 -4.32 9.17 -11.03
C PRO A 308 -3.46 10.08 -10.15
N GLY A 309 -2.55 9.50 -9.37
CA GLY A 309 -1.58 10.26 -8.57
C GLY A 309 -2.15 11.02 -7.37
N ALA A 310 -3.42 10.81 -7.01
CA ALA A 310 -4.02 11.41 -5.83
C ALA A 310 -3.52 10.72 -4.56
N VAL A 311 -3.18 11.51 -3.54
CA VAL A 311 -2.82 11.00 -2.22
C VAL A 311 -4.09 10.76 -1.42
N VAL A 312 -4.22 9.55 -0.88
CA VAL A 312 -5.35 9.14 -0.02
C VAL A 312 -4.80 8.75 1.34
N TYR A 313 -5.32 9.34 2.43
CA TYR A 313 -4.77 9.12 3.77
C TYR A 313 -5.79 9.30 4.90
N VAL A 314 -5.49 8.72 6.06
CA VAL A 314 -6.24 8.92 7.31
C VAL A 314 -5.46 9.89 8.20
N PRO A 315 -5.96 11.11 8.44
CA PRO A 315 -5.28 12.08 9.31
C PRO A 315 -5.40 11.67 10.78
N ASN A 316 -4.34 11.87 11.58
CA ASN A 316 -4.39 11.71 13.03
C ASN A 316 -4.67 13.02 13.79
N GLY A 317 -4.73 14.14 13.07
CA GLY A 317 -4.94 15.47 13.64
C GLY A 317 -5.61 16.41 12.64
N ALA A 318 -5.76 17.67 13.04
CA ALA A 318 -6.39 18.68 12.20
C ALA A 318 -5.61 18.87 10.89
N VAL A 319 -6.34 18.79 9.78
CA VAL A 319 -5.81 19.01 8.43
C VAL A 319 -5.69 20.52 8.19
N THR A 320 -4.46 20.99 7.90
CA THR A 320 -4.16 22.42 7.77
C THR A 320 -4.76 23.01 6.50
N ALA A 321 -5.30 24.23 6.57
CA ALA A 321 -5.76 24.96 5.38
C ALA A 321 -4.61 25.23 4.40
N PHE A 322 -4.92 25.23 3.09
CA PHE A 322 -3.92 25.60 2.09
C PHE A 322 -3.58 27.10 2.18
N PRO A 323 -2.33 27.49 1.85
CA PRO A 323 -2.01 28.89 1.62
C PRO A 323 -2.91 29.48 0.54
N THR A 324 -3.41 30.69 0.79
CA THR A 324 -4.20 31.45 -0.19
C THR A 324 -3.30 32.07 -1.25
N GLY A 325 -3.69 31.97 -2.51
CA GLY A 325 -2.95 32.53 -3.63
C GLY A 325 -1.83 31.62 -4.13
N VAL A 326 -1.07 32.14 -5.07
CA VAL A 326 0.05 31.44 -5.71
C VAL A 326 1.04 30.95 -4.67
N SER A 327 1.36 29.65 -4.70
CA SER A 327 2.30 29.03 -3.78
C SER A 327 3.22 28.05 -4.50
N CYS A 328 4.42 27.91 -3.95
CA CYS A 328 5.42 26.97 -4.43
C CYS A 328 5.16 25.57 -3.87
N ASP A 329 4.35 24.78 -4.58
CA ASP A 329 3.98 23.43 -4.16
C ASP A 329 4.96 22.39 -4.76
N LYS A 330 5.90 21.90 -3.94
CA LYS A 330 6.91 20.90 -4.31
C LYS A 330 6.53 19.51 -3.82
N CYS A 331 6.91 18.47 -4.58
CA CYS A 331 6.68 17.09 -4.17
C CYS A 331 7.55 16.74 -2.95
N GLY A 332 6.97 15.99 -2.00
CA GLY A 332 7.64 15.58 -0.77
C GLY A 332 7.23 16.34 0.50
N ALA A 333 6.36 17.35 0.40
CA ALA A 333 5.70 17.88 1.59
C ALA A 333 4.79 16.80 2.21
N THR A 334 5.00 16.47 3.48
CA THR A 334 4.13 15.53 4.20
C THR A 334 2.69 16.05 4.19
N ALA A 335 1.73 15.20 3.83
CA ALA A 335 0.33 15.57 3.91
C ALA A 335 -0.01 16.04 5.33
N SER A 336 -0.82 17.10 5.45
CA SER A 336 -1.12 17.73 6.74
C SER A 336 -1.97 16.82 7.64
N GLY A 337 -2.02 17.12 8.94
CA GLY A 337 -2.82 16.34 9.90
C GLY A 337 -2.15 15.05 10.37
N ALA A 338 -0.82 14.95 10.24
CA ALA A 338 -0.01 13.81 10.69
C ALA A 338 -0.62 12.45 10.30
N PRO A 339 -0.62 12.11 8.99
CA PRO A 339 -1.28 10.92 8.49
C PRO A 339 -0.81 9.64 9.21
N LEU A 340 -1.76 8.81 9.65
CA LEU A 340 -1.46 7.49 10.21
C LEU A 340 -1.05 6.52 9.11
N VAL A 341 -1.78 6.58 8.01
CA VAL A 341 -1.61 5.72 6.84
C VAL A 341 -1.88 6.54 5.59
N SER A 342 -1.13 6.28 4.53
CA SER A 342 -1.26 6.99 3.26
C SER A 342 -0.92 6.09 2.08
N THR A 343 -1.50 6.37 0.93
CA THR A 343 -1.19 5.72 -0.35
C THR A 343 -1.41 6.70 -1.49
N THR A 344 -1.01 6.34 -2.70
CA THR A 344 -1.23 7.13 -3.93
C THR A 344 -2.01 6.31 -4.94
N THR A 345 -2.94 6.94 -5.65
CA THR A 345 -3.77 6.23 -6.63
C THR A 345 -2.98 5.83 -7.89
N GLY A 346 -3.33 4.66 -8.43
CA GLY A 346 -2.81 4.18 -9.71
C GLY A 346 -3.40 4.93 -10.91
N ALA A 347 -3.00 4.53 -12.13
CA ALA A 347 -3.52 5.09 -13.39
C ALA A 347 -5.04 4.91 -13.54
N ASP A 348 -5.63 3.91 -12.87
CA ASP A 348 -7.07 3.64 -12.83
C ASP A 348 -7.77 4.32 -11.64
N GLY A 349 -7.08 5.22 -10.94
CA GLY A 349 -7.58 5.91 -9.76
C GLY A 349 -7.73 5.03 -8.53
N LYS A 350 -7.38 3.73 -8.60
CA LYS A 350 -7.54 2.82 -7.46
C LYS A 350 -6.50 3.05 -6.38
N PHE A 351 -6.91 2.82 -5.14
CA PHE A 351 -6.03 2.85 -3.97
C PHE A 351 -6.33 1.70 -3.01
N THR A 352 -5.32 1.37 -2.21
CA THR A 352 -5.39 0.44 -1.07
C THR A 352 -4.68 1.06 0.12
N LEU A 353 -5.41 1.33 1.19
CA LEU A 353 -4.90 1.74 2.48
C LEU A 353 -4.89 0.55 3.44
N LYS A 354 -3.74 0.28 4.04
CA LYS A 354 -3.56 -0.81 5.02
C LYS A 354 -3.34 -0.24 6.40
N ASN A 355 -3.63 -1.01 7.45
CA ASN A 355 -3.55 -0.59 8.86
C ASN A 355 -4.44 0.61 9.20
N VAL A 356 -5.62 0.65 8.57
CA VAL A 356 -6.60 1.72 8.80
C VAL A 356 -7.22 1.58 10.21
N PRO A 357 -7.39 2.67 10.97
CA PRO A 357 -8.16 2.66 12.20
C PRO A 357 -9.57 2.07 12.01
N SER A 358 -10.01 1.23 12.94
CA SER A 358 -11.36 0.64 12.93
C SER A 358 -12.32 1.38 13.86
N GLY A 359 -13.61 1.34 13.55
CA GLY A 359 -14.66 2.02 14.31
C GLY A 359 -15.50 2.95 13.45
N ALA A 360 -16.30 3.79 14.11
CA ALA A 360 -17.21 4.71 13.43
C ALA A 360 -16.51 6.04 13.06
N ASN A 361 -16.98 6.66 11.98
CA ASN A 361 -16.60 8.02 11.54
C ASN A 361 -15.09 8.21 11.30
N ILE A 362 -14.44 7.22 10.67
CA ILE A 362 -13.00 7.30 10.36
C ILE A 362 -12.78 8.34 9.26
N PRO A 363 -12.00 9.41 9.49
CA PRO A 363 -11.75 10.42 8.47
C PRO A 363 -10.85 9.88 7.37
N LEU A 364 -11.18 10.25 6.13
CA LEU A 364 -10.39 9.96 4.95
C LEU A 364 -10.18 11.28 4.19
N VAL A 365 -8.94 11.56 3.83
CA VAL A 365 -8.58 12.73 3.02
C VAL A 365 -8.10 12.27 1.67
N ILE A 366 -8.64 12.89 0.63
CA ILE A 366 -8.26 12.68 -0.76
C ILE A 366 -7.71 14.01 -1.25
N GLN A 367 -6.49 14.01 -1.75
CA GLN A 367 -5.80 15.22 -2.16
C GLN A 367 -5.03 15.05 -3.47
N LEU A 368 -5.22 15.98 -4.40
CA LEU A 368 -4.40 16.14 -5.59
C LEU A 368 -4.08 17.63 -5.75
N GLY A 369 -2.83 18.01 -5.46
CA GLY A 369 -2.49 19.42 -5.37
C GLY A 369 -3.32 20.14 -4.30
N LYS A 370 -4.01 21.20 -4.73
CA LYS A 370 -4.96 21.97 -3.93
C LYS A 370 -6.42 21.50 -4.04
N TRP A 371 -6.70 20.46 -4.84
CA TRP A 371 -7.96 19.73 -4.70
C TRP A 371 -7.87 18.89 -3.44
N ARG A 372 -8.80 19.08 -2.51
CA ARG A 372 -8.86 18.25 -1.30
C ARG A 372 -10.27 18.05 -0.80
N ARG A 373 -10.63 16.80 -0.55
CA ARG A 373 -11.89 16.44 0.12
C ARG A 373 -11.58 15.68 1.40
N GLN A 374 -12.27 16.03 2.47
CA GLN A 374 -12.27 15.27 3.72
C GLN A 374 -13.64 14.62 3.86
N VAL A 375 -13.68 13.32 4.01
CA VAL A 375 -14.92 12.54 4.17
C VAL A 375 -14.82 11.65 5.39
N GLN A 376 -15.96 11.19 5.90
CA GLN A 376 -16.01 10.24 7.00
C GLN A 376 -16.51 8.90 6.48
N ILE A 377 -15.76 7.85 6.75
CA ILE A 377 -16.20 6.46 6.56
C ILE A 377 -17.08 6.12 7.77
N ALA A 378 -18.36 5.83 7.51
CA ALA A 378 -19.37 5.65 8.56
C ALA A 378 -18.95 4.57 9.57
N SER A 379 -18.42 3.45 9.09
CA SER A 379 -17.87 2.37 9.91
C SER A 379 -16.77 1.64 9.15
N VAL A 380 -15.69 1.30 9.86
CA VAL A 380 -14.60 0.43 9.42
C VAL A 380 -14.51 -0.77 10.35
N THR A 381 -14.75 -1.96 9.81
CA THR A 381 -14.63 -3.22 10.58
C THR A 381 -13.16 -3.59 10.73
N SER A 382 -12.74 -3.92 11.97
CA SER A 382 -11.38 -4.36 12.25
C SER A 382 -11.01 -5.65 11.52
N CYS A 383 -9.77 -5.75 11.05
CA CYS A 383 -9.20 -6.98 10.49
C CYS A 383 -9.93 -7.51 9.24
N THR A 384 -10.60 -6.64 8.50
CA THR A 384 -11.21 -6.98 7.22
C THR A 384 -10.75 -6.02 6.12
N THR A 385 -11.07 -6.38 4.87
CA THR A 385 -10.96 -5.45 3.73
C THR A 385 -12.34 -4.88 3.41
N GLN A 386 -12.45 -3.56 3.35
CA GLN A 386 -13.67 -2.85 2.99
C GLN A 386 -13.45 -2.00 1.74
N ALA A 387 -14.27 -2.23 0.71
CA ALA A 387 -14.33 -1.35 -0.45
C ALA A 387 -15.24 -0.15 -0.15
N LEU A 388 -14.79 1.06 -0.50
CA LEU A 388 -15.58 2.27 -0.39
C LEU A 388 -16.38 2.54 -1.66
N ASP A 389 -17.54 3.17 -1.48
CA ASP A 389 -18.34 3.69 -2.57
C ASP A 389 -17.64 4.86 -3.28
N GLY A 390 -17.69 4.87 -4.61
CA GLY A 390 -17.00 5.86 -5.44
C GLY A 390 -17.50 7.31 -5.27
N HIS A 391 -18.75 7.52 -4.82
CA HIS A 391 -19.27 8.86 -4.50
C HIS A 391 -18.69 9.39 -3.19
N LEU A 392 -18.28 8.51 -2.27
CA LEU A 392 -17.55 8.90 -1.08
C LEU A 392 -16.13 9.36 -1.45
N THR A 393 -15.52 8.77 -2.47
CA THR A 393 -14.10 8.97 -2.81
C THR A 393 -13.84 9.86 -4.04
N ARG A 394 -14.79 10.70 -4.45
CA ARG A 394 -14.56 11.73 -5.49
C ARG A 394 -13.97 13.03 -4.93
N LEU A 395 -13.30 13.79 -5.79
CA LEU A 395 -12.93 15.19 -5.56
C LEU A 395 -14.20 16.08 -5.35
N PRO A 396 -14.08 17.25 -4.71
CA PRO A 396 -15.22 18.10 -4.39
C PRO A 396 -15.87 18.72 -5.63
N ARG A 397 -17.21 18.75 -5.68
CA ARG A 397 -17.99 19.46 -6.72
C ARG A 397 -18.18 20.93 -6.41
N THR A 398 -18.24 21.27 -5.12
CA THR A 398 -18.42 22.63 -4.61
C THR A 398 -17.40 22.90 -3.52
N LYS A 399 -17.11 24.18 -3.26
CA LYS A 399 -16.26 24.61 -2.14
C LYS A 399 -16.84 24.30 -0.75
N ALA A 400 -18.12 23.91 -0.70
CA ALA A 400 -18.76 23.44 0.54
C ALA A 400 -18.39 21.99 0.86
N GLU A 401 -18.03 21.18 -0.15
CA GLU A 401 -17.60 19.80 0.03
C GLU A 401 -16.10 19.67 0.35
N GLY A 402 -15.30 20.68 -0.01
CA GLY A 402 -13.85 20.65 0.15
C GLY A 402 -13.15 21.77 -0.60
N ASP A 403 -11.83 21.66 -0.71
CA ASP A 403 -10.98 22.62 -1.39
C ASP A 403 -10.96 22.35 -2.91
N ILE A 404 -11.28 23.37 -3.71
CA ILE A 404 -11.10 23.42 -5.17
C ILE A 404 -10.04 24.50 -5.44
N PRO A 405 -9.00 24.29 -6.27
CA PRO A 405 -8.05 25.34 -6.63
C PRO A 405 -8.76 26.57 -7.17
N LEU A 406 -8.27 27.77 -6.85
CA LEU A 406 -8.79 29.01 -7.39
C LEU A 406 -8.23 29.21 -8.80
N ILE A 407 -9.09 29.10 -9.81
CA ILE A 407 -8.70 29.10 -11.21
C ILE A 407 -9.27 30.34 -11.88
N ALA A 408 -8.44 31.07 -12.62
CA ALA A 408 -8.88 32.09 -13.56
C ALA A 408 -8.89 31.52 -14.98
N ILE A 409 -9.97 31.75 -15.73
CA ILE A 409 -10.05 31.42 -17.15
C ILE A 409 -10.31 32.72 -17.91
N SER A 410 -9.42 33.04 -18.86
CA SER A 410 -9.66 34.02 -19.91
C SER A 410 -10.45 33.32 -21.01
N THR A 411 -11.75 33.61 -21.14
CA THR A 411 -12.65 32.90 -22.05
C THR A 411 -12.37 33.29 -23.50
N GLY A 412 -12.41 32.31 -24.40
CA GLY A 412 -12.05 32.46 -25.80
C GLY A 412 -13.17 31.98 -26.71
N ASP A 413 -13.35 32.65 -27.85
CA ASP A 413 -14.48 32.43 -28.77
C ASP A 413 -14.60 30.99 -29.28
N VAL A 414 -13.44 30.37 -29.51
CA VAL A 414 -13.30 29.09 -30.23
C VAL A 414 -12.73 27.97 -29.35
N ASP A 415 -12.63 28.18 -28.03
CA ASP A 415 -12.17 27.15 -27.09
C ASP A 415 -12.83 27.36 -25.71
N ALA A 416 -13.91 26.62 -25.46
CA ALA A 416 -14.76 26.72 -24.27
C ALA A 416 -14.17 25.91 -23.10
N LEU A 417 -12.95 26.27 -22.66
CA LEU A 417 -12.20 25.52 -21.64
C LEU A 417 -12.92 25.37 -20.30
N GLU A 418 -13.76 26.35 -19.94
CA GLU A 418 -14.66 26.33 -18.79
C GLU A 418 -15.65 25.15 -18.83
N CYS A 419 -16.09 24.74 -20.02
CA CYS A 419 -16.98 23.60 -20.20
C CYS A 419 -16.32 22.28 -19.82
N VAL A 420 -14.99 22.16 -20.00
CA VAL A 420 -14.27 20.95 -19.55
C VAL A 420 -14.29 20.84 -18.02
N PHE A 421 -14.16 21.94 -17.28
CA PHE A 421 -14.30 21.92 -15.81
C PHE A 421 -15.72 21.54 -15.37
N ARG A 422 -16.74 22.04 -16.09
CA ARG A 422 -18.14 21.65 -15.86
C ARG A 422 -18.35 20.17 -16.11
N LYS A 423 -17.85 19.64 -17.23
CA LYS A 423 -17.91 18.22 -17.61
C LYS A 423 -17.09 17.30 -16.68
N MET A 424 -15.98 17.78 -16.12
CA MET A 424 -15.27 17.11 -15.01
C MET A 424 -16.12 17.01 -13.73
N GLY A 425 -17.19 17.81 -13.64
CA GLY A 425 -18.25 17.74 -12.64
C GLY A 425 -18.22 18.86 -11.60
N VAL A 426 -17.41 19.91 -11.80
CA VAL A 426 -17.48 21.12 -10.97
C VAL A 426 -18.88 21.73 -11.14
N ALA A 427 -19.54 22.07 -10.03
CA ALA A 427 -20.88 22.61 -10.09
C ALA A 427 -20.90 24.01 -10.71
N ASP A 428 -21.94 24.33 -11.48
CA ASP A 428 -22.13 25.64 -12.12
C ASP A 428 -22.07 26.81 -11.12
N SER A 429 -22.45 26.57 -9.85
CA SER A 429 -22.37 27.55 -8.75
C SER A 429 -20.94 27.94 -8.34
N GLU A 430 -19.93 27.19 -8.76
CA GLU A 430 -18.52 27.50 -8.55
C GLU A 430 -17.95 28.38 -9.66
N PHE A 431 -18.67 28.57 -10.77
CA PHE A 431 -18.29 29.47 -11.85
C PHE A 431 -18.84 30.86 -11.55
N SER A 432 -17.98 31.85 -11.65
CA SER A 432 -18.34 33.23 -11.31
C SER A 432 -17.45 34.22 -12.03
N ARG A 433 -17.76 35.51 -11.90
CA ARG A 433 -16.89 36.57 -12.42
C ARG A 433 -15.59 36.69 -11.61
N GLY A 434 -14.54 37.23 -12.21
CA GLY A 434 -13.22 37.50 -11.60
C GLY A 434 -13.22 38.01 -10.15
N ASN A 435 -14.14 38.93 -9.81
CA ASN A 435 -14.23 39.58 -8.50
C ASN A 435 -15.21 38.90 -7.51
N GLN A 436 -15.80 37.76 -7.88
CA GLN A 436 -16.79 37.04 -7.07
C GLN A 436 -16.16 35.84 -6.33
N THR A 437 -17.00 35.02 -5.71
CA THR A 437 -16.56 34.00 -4.73
C THR A 437 -16.45 32.59 -5.29
N GLY A 438 -16.80 32.36 -6.55
CA GLY A 438 -16.63 31.05 -7.19
C GLY A 438 -15.16 30.64 -7.28
N ARG A 439 -14.92 29.34 -7.35
CA ARG A 439 -13.58 28.75 -7.44
C ARG A 439 -13.05 28.72 -8.87
N ILE A 440 -13.94 28.74 -9.86
CA ILE A 440 -13.61 29.00 -11.25
C ILE A 440 -14.08 30.42 -11.57
N ARG A 441 -13.14 31.29 -11.93
CA ARG A 441 -13.41 32.70 -12.18
C ARG A 441 -13.14 33.05 -13.62
N LEU A 442 -14.21 33.42 -14.30
CA LEU A 442 -14.20 33.74 -15.70
C LEU A 442 -13.92 35.23 -15.90
N TYR A 443 -12.94 35.50 -16.75
CA TYR A 443 -12.59 36.80 -17.28
C TYR A 443 -12.89 36.77 -18.76
N ARG A 444 -13.70 37.71 -19.23
CA ARG A 444 -14.11 37.70 -20.63
C ARG A 444 -13.00 38.30 -21.49
N ASP A 445 -12.47 37.53 -22.44
CA ASP A 445 -11.76 38.09 -23.60
C ASP A 445 -12.83 38.28 -24.71
N ASN A 446 -12.91 37.38 -25.68
CA ASN A 446 -13.97 37.42 -26.71
C ASN A 446 -15.02 36.31 -26.62
N GLY A 447 -14.79 35.26 -25.81
CA GLY A 447 -15.73 34.15 -25.68
C GLY A 447 -16.93 34.39 -24.75
N ALA A 448 -17.42 33.30 -24.17
CA ALA A 448 -18.61 33.27 -23.33
C ALA A 448 -18.54 34.26 -22.17
N ARG A 449 -19.71 34.83 -21.85
CA ARG A 449 -19.89 35.74 -20.72
C ARG A 449 -20.00 34.94 -19.43
N PRO A 450 -19.37 35.40 -18.34
CA PRO A 450 -19.54 34.76 -17.04
C PRO A 450 -20.99 34.82 -16.52
N PRO A 451 -21.40 33.88 -15.64
CA PRO A 451 -22.76 33.79 -15.15
C PRO A 451 -23.20 35.07 -14.40
N GLY A 452 -24.48 35.38 -14.52
CA GLY A 452 -25.08 36.61 -13.99
C GLY A 452 -24.71 37.88 -14.77
N GLY A 453 -23.96 37.77 -15.89
CA GLY A 453 -23.76 38.77 -16.93
C GLY A 453 -25.08 39.31 -17.47
N GLY A 454 -25.51 40.51 -17.10
CA GLY A 454 -26.71 41.11 -17.69
C GLY A 454 -26.54 41.20 -19.21
N GLY A 455 -27.52 40.65 -19.95
CA GLY A 455 -27.57 40.70 -21.42
C GLY A 455 -27.67 42.13 -21.93
N GLY A 456 -26.54 42.76 -22.20
CA GLY A 456 -26.43 43.94 -23.07
C GLY A 456 -25.71 43.54 -24.34
N GLY A 457 -26.40 43.58 -25.48
CA GLY A 457 -25.84 43.23 -26.78
C GLY A 457 -24.82 44.25 -27.29
N GLY A 458 -23.92 43.76 -28.15
CA GLY A 458 -23.31 44.53 -29.23
C GLY A 458 -22.16 45.50 -28.89
N GLY A 459 -20.98 45.20 -29.44
CA GLY A 459 -20.14 46.21 -30.09
C GLY A 459 -19.09 46.92 -29.23
N GLY A 460 -17.83 46.59 -29.52
CA GLY A 460 -16.69 47.51 -29.63
C GLY A 460 -16.57 48.71 -28.69
N GLY A 461 -15.51 48.68 -27.87
CA GLY A 461 -14.73 49.87 -27.53
C GLY A 461 -15.21 50.68 -26.34
N GLY A 462 -14.36 50.72 -25.30
CA GLY A 462 -14.21 51.89 -24.44
C GLY A 462 -15.17 52.00 -23.25
N GLY A 463 -14.64 51.71 -22.07
CA GLY A 463 -14.83 52.49 -20.84
C GLY A 463 -16.25 52.80 -20.37
N GLY A 464 -16.63 52.17 -19.25
CA GLY A 464 -17.45 52.84 -18.22
C GLY A 464 -18.77 52.16 -17.84
N GLY A 465 -18.75 51.49 -16.68
CA GLY A 465 -19.85 51.53 -15.71
C GLY A 465 -21.18 50.87 -16.09
N GLY A 466 -21.29 49.56 -15.90
CA GLY A 466 -22.58 48.88 -15.88
C GLY A 466 -22.50 47.35 -15.83
N GLY A 467 -22.23 46.77 -14.66
CA GLY A 467 -22.61 45.39 -14.34
C GLY A 467 -22.09 44.23 -15.21
N GLY A 468 -21.08 44.44 -16.05
CA GLY A 468 -20.42 43.38 -16.85
C GLY A 468 -19.36 42.58 -16.07
N ALA A 469 -18.93 41.46 -16.64
CA ALA A 469 -17.79 40.72 -16.12
C ALA A 469 -16.46 41.50 -16.28
N PRO A 470 -15.46 41.27 -15.41
CA PRO A 470 -14.11 41.80 -15.64
C PRO A 470 -13.50 41.26 -16.93
N ASP A 471 -12.85 42.15 -17.66
CA ASP A 471 -12.14 41.84 -18.91
C ASP A 471 -10.84 41.07 -18.65
N ALA A 472 -10.39 40.22 -19.59
CA ALA A 472 -9.11 39.52 -19.55
C ALA A 472 -7.89 40.45 -19.35
N ASP A 473 -8.00 41.70 -19.77
CA ASP A 473 -7.03 42.77 -19.52
C ASP A 473 -6.91 43.11 -18.04
N THR A 474 -7.97 42.95 -17.26
CA THR A 474 -7.94 43.17 -15.80
C THR A 474 -7.12 42.08 -15.12
N LEU A 475 -7.29 40.82 -15.53
CA LEU A 475 -6.57 39.67 -14.97
C LEU A 475 -5.05 39.83 -15.12
N THR A 476 -4.59 40.20 -16.31
CA THR A 476 -3.15 40.30 -16.62
C THR A 476 -2.61 41.74 -16.50
N GLY A 477 -3.48 42.70 -16.21
CA GLY A 477 -3.16 44.11 -15.96
C GLY A 477 -2.47 44.35 -14.63
N SER A 478 -2.53 43.41 -13.69
CA SER A 478 -1.97 43.53 -12.35
C SER A 478 -1.30 42.24 -11.89
N GLN A 479 -0.07 42.33 -11.37
CA GLN A 479 0.59 41.18 -10.74
C GLN A 479 -0.20 40.68 -9.52
N ALA A 480 -0.76 41.61 -8.74
CA ALA A 480 -1.53 41.26 -7.55
C ALA A 480 -2.86 40.58 -7.88
N GLU A 481 -3.38 40.74 -9.11
CA GLU A 481 -4.55 39.99 -9.56
C GLU A 481 -4.17 38.55 -9.89
N LEU A 482 -3.11 38.34 -10.69
CA LEU A 482 -2.59 37.01 -11.04
C LEU A 482 -2.21 36.20 -9.80
N ASP A 483 -1.52 36.81 -8.84
CA ASP A 483 -1.01 36.14 -7.64
C ASP A 483 -2.12 35.60 -6.71
N LYS A 484 -3.40 35.95 -6.95
CA LYS A 484 -4.54 35.36 -6.21
C LYS A 484 -4.85 33.93 -6.63
N TYR A 485 -4.47 33.55 -7.86
CA TYR A 485 -4.91 32.31 -8.48
C TYR A 485 -3.88 31.20 -8.30
N ASP A 486 -4.38 29.97 -8.23
CA ASP A 486 -3.59 28.75 -8.25
C ASP A 486 -3.26 28.36 -9.71
N ALA A 487 -4.21 28.60 -10.63
CA ALA A 487 -4.01 28.44 -12.06
C ALA A 487 -4.66 29.59 -12.86
N VAL A 488 -4.02 29.95 -13.96
CA VAL A 488 -4.51 30.91 -14.94
C VAL A 488 -4.51 30.25 -16.31
N ILE A 489 -5.66 30.25 -16.96
CA ILE A 489 -5.92 29.54 -18.21
C ILE A 489 -6.27 30.56 -19.29
N PHE A 490 -5.61 30.44 -20.44
CA PHE A 490 -5.81 31.29 -21.61
C PHE A 490 -6.37 30.46 -22.76
N ALA A 491 -7.70 30.51 -22.92
CA ALA A 491 -8.38 29.88 -24.04
C ALA A 491 -8.05 30.59 -25.36
N CYS A 492 -8.23 29.87 -26.48
CA CYS A 492 -8.02 30.43 -27.80
C CYS A 492 -9.11 31.44 -28.17
N VAL A 493 -8.70 32.63 -28.60
CA VAL A 493 -9.59 33.71 -29.05
C VAL A 493 -9.86 33.66 -30.57
N GLY A 494 -9.27 32.72 -31.30
CA GLY A 494 -9.49 32.55 -32.74
C GLY A 494 -8.56 33.35 -33.66
N ASP A 495 -7.72 34.23 -33.11
CA ASP A 495 -6.65 34.94 -33.83
C ASP A 495 -5.42 35.10 -32.92
N GLN A 496 -4.26 35.34 -33.54
CA GLN A 496 -3.03 35.74 -32.89
C GLN A 496 -3.12 37.19 -32.36
N GLU A 497 -3.71 37.32 -31.16
CA GLU A 497 -3.81 38.60 -30.46
C GLU A 497 -2.58 38.88 -29.58
N ASN A 498 -1.59 39.58 -30.16
CA ASN A 498 -0.33 39.89 -29.48
C ASN A 498 -0.55 40.73 -28.21
N LYS A 499 -0.05 40.22 -27.08
CA LYS A 499 -0.15 40.90 -25.77
C LYS A 499 1.08 41.78 -25.51
N SER A 500 0.94 42.83 -24.69
CA SER A 500 2.09 43.70 -24.37
C SER A 500 3.19 42.95 -23.61
N ALA A 501 4.45 43.33 -23.83
CA ALA A 501 5.60 42.76 -23.11
C ALA A 501 5.44 42.85 -21.58
N THR A 502 4.83 43.93 -21.06
CA THR A 502 4.55 44.08 -19.63
C THR A 502 3.60 43.01 -19.11
N ARG A 503 2.54 42.69 -19.86
CA ARG A 503 1.56 41.66 -19.47
C ARG A 503 2.19 40.27 -19.53
N LYS A 504 2.93 39.95 -20.60
CA LYS A 504 3.67 38.69 -20.73
C LYS A 504 4.64 38.47 -19.56
N ASN A 505 5.41 39.50 -19.19
CA ASN A 505 6.33 39.43 -18.06
C ASN A 505 5.65 39.22 -16.70
N ARG A 506 4.41 39.71 -16.50
CA ARG A 506 3.65 39.44 -15.28
C ARG A 506 3.18 37.99 -15.18
N VAL A 507 2.74 37.40 -16.29
CA VAL A 507 2.39 35.98 -16.36
C VAL A 507 3.62 35.11 -16.09
N LEU A 508 4.77 35.48 -16.65
CA LEU A 508 6.05 34.83 -16.34
C LEU A 508 6.43 34.95 -14.86
N ALA A 509 6.32 36.15 -14.28
CA ALA A 509 6.61 36.37 -12.86
C ALA A 509 5.65 35.59 -11.94
N TYR A 510 4.37 35.50 -12.31
CA TYR A 510 3.36 34.70 -11.63
C TYR A 510 3.72 33.21 -11.67
N ALA A 511 4.02 32.66 -12.84
CA ALA A 511 4.43 31.26 -12.98
C ALA A 511 5.70 30.99 -12.16
N ASN A 512 6.70 31.87 -12.20
CA ASN A 512 7.94 31.74 -11.42
C ASN A 512 7.73 31.73 -9.89
N LYS A 513 6.59 32.20 -9.37
CA LYS A 513 6.23 32.11 -7.94
C LYS A 513 5.59 30.77 -7.55
N GLY A 514 5.27 29.93 -8.52
CA GLY A 514 4.49 28.71 -8.33
C GLY A 514 3.21 28.66 -9.14
N GLY A 515 2.90 29.72 -9.91
CA GLY A 515 1.69 29.80 -10.70
C GLY A 515 1.61 28.69 -11.74
N ARG A 516 0.40 28.21 -11.97
CA ARG A 516 0.09 27.27 -13.04
C ARG A 516 -0.50 28.02 -14.22
N VAL A 517 0.01 27.77 -15.42
CA VAL A 517 -0.47 28.40 -16.67
C VAL A 517 -0.85 27.33 -17.68
N LEU A 518 -2.01 27.48 -18.30
CA LEU A 518 -2.35 26.74 -19.52
C LEU A 518 -2.68 27.72 -20.65
N ALA A 519 -2.16 27.46 -21.83
CA ALA A 519 -2.48 28.18 -23.05
C ALA A 519 -2.80 27.19 -24.18
N THR A 520 -3.74 27.53 -25.06
CA THR A 520 -4.12 26.69 -26.20
C THR A 520 -4.03 27.47 -27.51
N HIS A 521 -3.59 26.79 -28.58
CA HIS A 521 -3.65 27.29 -29.95
C HIS A 521 -3.02 28.69 -30.09
N TYR A 522 -3.77 29.70 -30.55
CA TYR A 522 -3.26 31.08 -30.69
C TYR A 522 -2.82 31.73 -29.37
N SER A 523 -3.20 31.17 -28.21
CA SER A 523 -2.65 31.61 -26.92
C SER A 523 -1.16 31.29 -26.76
N TYR A 524 -0.49 30.70 -27.76
CA TYR A 524 0.96 30.69 -27.86
C TYR A 524 1.57 32.09 -27.75
N VAL A 525 0.80 33.16 -28.03
CA VAL A 525 1.22 34.56 -27.88
C VAL A 525 1.77 34.89 -26.49
N TRP A 526 1.46 34.10 -25.47
CA TRP A 526 2.01 34.25 -24.12
C TRP A 526 3.43 33.67 -23.97
N LEU A 527 3.90 32.84 -24.90
CA LEU A 527 5.06 31.97 -24.75
C LEU A 527 6.17 32.23 -25.79
N TYR A 528 5.81 32.34 -27.08
CA TYR A 528 6.77 32.17 -28.19
C TYR A 528 7.85 33.26 -28.32
N ASP A 529 7.55 34.50 -27.94
CA ASP A 529 8.42 35.68 -28.08
C ASP A 529 8.83 36.27 -26.72
N LEU A 530 8.71 35.49 -25.65
CA LEU A 530 9.04 35.90 -24.29
C LEU A 530 10.25 35.13 -23.76
N ASN A 531 11.38 35.81 -23.53
CA ASN A 531 12.53 35.15 -22.90
C ASN A 531 12.28 34.91 -21.38
N PRO A 532 12.66 33.74 -20.84
CA PRO A 532 13.33 32.63 -21.52
C PRO A 532 12.37 31.54 -22.05
N TRP A 533 11.05 31.75 -22.02
CA TRP A 533 10.05 30.76 -22.46
C TRP A 533 10.08 30.44 -23.96
N SER A 534 10.45 31.41 -24.79
CA SER A 534 10.75 31.23 -26.21
C SER A 534 11.80 30.15 -26.48
N THR A 535 12.64 29.80 -25.49
CA THR A 535 13.68 28.76 -25.60
C THR A 535 13.21 27.36 -25.20
N THR A 536 11.96 27.20 -24.75
CA THR A 536 11.42 25.91 -24.25
C THR A 536 11.08 24.93 -25.39
N ALA A 537 10.84 25.46 -26.59
CA ALA A 537 10.52 24.71 -27.79
C ALA A 537 10.97 25.49 -29.04
N ALA A 538 10.97 24.83 -30.20
CA ALA A 538 11.23 25.45 -31.48
C ALA A 538 9.93 26.06 -32.03
N TRP A 539 9.78 27.37 -31.94
CA TRP A 539 8.58 28.07 -32.39
C TRP A 539 8.66 28.41 -33.88
N GLY A 540 7.72 27.88 -34.66
CA GLY A 540 7.46 28.26 -36.04
C GLY A 540 6.02 28.74 -36.12
N ILE A 541 5.75 29.97 -35.70
CA ILE A 541 4.37 30.47 -35.58
C ILE A 541 3.73 30.73 -36.95
N ASN A 542 2.40 30.62 -37.02
CA ASN A 542 1.59 30.85 -38.22
C ASN A 542 1.91 29.91 -39.39
N GLN A 543 2.31 28.67 -39.08
CA GLN A 543 2.32 27.60 -40.07
C GLN A 543 0.90 27.06 -40.30
N ASP A 544 0.82 25.88 -40.90
CA ASP A 544 -0.40 25.22 -41.32
C ASP A 544 -1.37 24.93 -40.15
N SER A 545 -2.65 24.87 -40.50
CA SER A 545 -3.72 24.40 -39.64
C SER A 545 -4.38 23.17 -40.26
N TRP A 546 -4.77 22.23 -39.42
CA TRP A 546 -5.23 20.91 -39.85
C TRP A 546 -6.56 20.58 -39.19
N ASN A 547 -7.54 20.24 -40.02
CA ASN A 547 -8.88 19.84 -39.54
C ASN A 547 -8.80 18.61 -38.62
N SER A 548 -7.87 17.69 -38.89
CA SER A 548 -7.63 16.54 -38.03
C SER A 548 -6.21 16.01 -38.17
N VAL A 549 -5.63 15.61 -37.04
CA VAL A 549 -4.37 14.88 -36.96
C VAL A 549 -4.46 13.72 -35.98
N THR A 550 -3.55 12.75 -36.14
CA THR A 550 -3.38 11.68 -35.16
C THR A 550 -2.21 12.02 -34.24
N GLY A 551 -2.50 12.29 -32.97
CA GLY A 551 -1.50 12.53 -31.94
C GLY A 551 -0.89 11.23 -31.44
N LEU A 552 0.43 11.07 -31.56
CA LEU A 552 1.22 10.03 -30.92
C LEU A 552 1.47 10.43 -29.45
N VAL A 553 1.12 9.54 -28.52
CA VAL A 553 1.42 9.72 -27.10
C VAL A 553 2.88 9.38 -26.82
N ASP A 554 3.61 10.33 -26.23
CA ASP A 554 4.98 10.10 -25.80
C ASP A 554 5.01 9.23 -24.54
N THR A 555 5.51 7.99 -24.66
CA THR A 555 5.64 7.03 -23.55
C THR A 555 7.09 6.83 -23.08
N THR A 556 7.99 7.72 -23.49
CA THR A 556 9.41 7.65 -23.08
C THR A 556 9.61 7.97 -21.59
N SER A 557 8.68 8.71 -20.99
CA SER A 557 8.66 9.02 -19.56
C SER A 557 7.64 8.18 -18.79
N SER A 558 7.87 8.04 -17.47
CA SER A 558 6.93 7.39 -16.53
C SER A 558 5.54 8.04 -16.54
N LYS A 559 5.52 9.38 -16.55
CA LYS A 559 4.32 10.20 -16.70
C LYS A 559 3.61 9.90 -18.02
N GLY A 560 4.35 9.84 -19.12
CA GLY A 560 3.84 9.49 -20.44
C GLY A 560 3.20 8.11 -20.51
N GLN A 561 3.81 7.11 -19.86
CA GLN A 561 3.26 5.75 -19.74
C GLN A 561 1.97 5.72 -18.92
N GLN A 562 1.93 6.45 -17.79
CA GLN A 562 0.73 6.57 -16.98
C GLN A 562 -0.39 7.25 -17.76
N PHE A 563 -0.09 8.32 -18.50
CA PHE A 563 -1.03 9.02 -19.35
C PHE A 563 -1.58 8.14 -20.47
N ALA A 564 -0.72 7.41 -21.19
CA ALA A 564 -1.16 6.45 -22.19
C ALA A 564 -2.08 5.36 -21.59
N THR A 565 -1.73 4.84 -20.41
CA THR A 565 -2.55 3.87 -19.69
C THR A 565 -3.91 4.46 -19.31
N TRP A 566 -3.91 5.67 -18.76
CA TRP A 566 -5.13 6.38 -18.36
C TRP A 566 -6.03 6.67 -19.56
N LEU A 567 -5.48 7.15 -20.68
CA LEU A 567 -6.23 7.37 -21.92
C LEU A 567 -6.89 6.07 -22.42
N GLY A 568 -6.22 4.93 -22.26
CA GLY A 568 -6.81 3.61 -22.56
C GLY A 568 -7.99 3.28 -21.64
N ILE A 569 -7.86 3.56 -20.34
CA ILE A 569 -8.91 3.32 -19.33
C ILE A 569 -10.16 4.17 -19.60
N VAL A 570 -9.99 5.44 -19.98
CA VAL A 570 -11.11 6.35 -20.27
C VAL A 570 -11.62 6.29 -21.72
N GLY A 571 -11.08 5.36 -22.52
CA GLY A 571 -11.48 5.17 -23.92
C GLY A 571 -11.19 6.36 -24.84
N ALA A 572 -10.10 7.09 -24.59
CA ALA A 572 -9.67 8.24 -25.40
C ALA A 572 -8.66 7.86 -26.51
N LEU A 573 -8.07 6.66 -26.46
CA LEU A 573 -7.12 6.21 -27.47
C LEU A 573 -7.83 5.78 -28.77
N SER A 574 -7.39 6.32 -29.90
CA SER A 574 -7.72 5.82 -31.24
C SER A 574 -6.92 4.57 -31.61
N ASN A 575 -5.80 4.33 -30.93
CA ASN A 575 -5.03 3.09 -31.00
C ASN A 575 -4.21 2.87 -29.73
N THR A 576 -3.96 1.62 -29.34
CA THR A 576 -3.22 1.28 -28.11
C THR A 576 -1.73 0.97 -28.33
N ASN A 577 -1.30 0.66 -29.56
CA ASN A 577 0.11 0.34 -29.83
C ASN A 577 0.57 0.76 -31.25
N PRO A 578 1.46 1.78 -31.36
CA PRO A 578 1.75 2.75 -30.32
C PRO A 578 0.48 3.53 -29.91
N PRO A 579 0.38 4.03 -28.67
CA PRO A 579 -0.79 4.76 -28.20
C PRO A 579 -1.01 6.05 -29.00
N ARG A 580 -2.24 6.24 -29.50
CA ARG A 580 -2.62 7.38 -30.35
C ARG A 580 -3.94 7.99 -29.90
N VAL A 581 -4.10 9.29 -30.09
CA VAL A 581 -5.34 10.06 -29.83
C VAL A 581 -5.73 10.80 -31.11
N ALA A 582 -7.03 10.86 -31.39
CA ALA A 582 -7.55 11.69 -32.48
C ALA A 582 -7.61 13.15 -32.01
N ILE A 583 -7.02 14.05 -32.79
CA ILE A 583 -6.98 15.49 -32.56
C ILE A 583 -7.71 16.16 -33.74
N SER A 584 -8.55 17.13 -33.45
CA SER A 584 -9.28 17.94 -34.42
C SER A 584 -8.88 19.40 -34.25
N GLU A 585 -8.94 20.18 -35.33
CA GLU A 585 -8.62 21.61 -35.29
C GLU A 585 -7.23 21.89 -34.69
N ALA A 586 -6.23 21.18 -35.22
CA ALA A 586 -4.83 21.24 -34.81
C ALA A 586 -4.04 22.31 -35.58
N ARG A 587 -2.91 22.73 -35.01
CA ARG A 587 -1.94 23.63 -35.63
C ARG A 587 -0.53 23.07 -35.61
N HIS A 588 0.35 23.78 -36.30
CA HIS A 588 1.79 23.54 -36.37
C HIS A 588 2.59 24.79 -35.96
N ASP A 589 2.28 25.42 -34.83
CA ASP A 589 3.05 26.59 -34.38
C ASP A 589 4.37 26.19 -33.65
N VAL A 590 4.54 24.90 -33.34
CA VAL A 590 5.70 24.38 -32.62
C VAL A 590 6.29 23.13 -33.28
N ASP A 591 7.57 23.24 -33.64
CA ASP A 591 8.35 22.16 -34.24
C ASP A 591 8.92 21.23 -33.15
N VAL A 592 9.27 20.00 -33.56
CA VAL A 592 10.06 19.07 -32.74
C VAL A 592 11.56 19.15 -33.12
N PRO A 593 12.50 18.95 -32.17
CA PRO A 593 12.31 18.57 -30.77
C PRO A 593 12.06 19.75 -29.83
N VAL A 594 11.48 19.46 -28.65
CA VAL A 594 11.43 20.41 -27.52
C VAL A 594 12.78 20.53 -26.83
N ALA A 595 13.01 21.63 -26.10
CA ALA A 595 14.26 21.83 -25.37
C ALA A 595 14.45 20.81 -24.24
N ALA A 596 15.71 20.49 -23.93
CA ALA A 596 16.03 19.62 -22.81
C ALA A 596 15.48 20.21 -21.49
N GLY A 597 14.69 19.42 -20.76
CA GLY A 597 13.99 19.85 -19.55
C GLY A 597 12.52 20.24 -19.77
N ALA A 598 12.06 20.35 -21.02
CA ALA A 598 10.63 20.38 -21.32
C ALA A 598 10.07 18.95 -21.44
N GLU A 599 8.80 18.77 -21.09
CA GLU A 599 8.08 17.51 -21.16
C GLU A 599 7.20 17.49 -22.40
N ARG A 600 7.57 16.65 -23.38
CA ARG A 600 6.74 16.37 -24.55
C ARG A 600 5.68 15.32 -24.21
N TRP A 601 4.44 15.55 -24.64
CA TRP A 601 3.32 14.64 -24.38
C TRP A 601 2.68 14.10 -25.65
N LEU A 602 2.45 14.98 -26.64
CA LEU A 602 1.83 14.62 -27.91
C LEU A 602 2.62 15.22 -29.08
N THR A 603 2.83 14.42 -30.12
CA THR A 603 3.31 14.86 -31.44
C THR A 603 2.41 14.32 -32.53
N THR A 604 2.54 14.82 -33.76
CA THR A 604 1.94 14.13 -34.91
C THR A 604 2.53 12.71 -35.06
N TYR A 605 1.67 11.75 -35.37
CA TYR A 605 2.08 10.37 -35.63
C TYR A 605 2.67 10.23 -37.03
N ASN A 606 3.80 9.53 -37.15
CA ASN A 606 4.52 9.31 -38.42
C ASN A 606 4.84 10.60 -39.20
N ASN A 607 4.97 11.73 -38.50
CA ASN A 607 5.18 13.04 -39.10
C ASN A 607 4.10 13.36 -40.16
N GLN A 608 2.85 12.99 -39.87
CA GLN A 608 1.71 13.24 -40.75
C GLN A 608 0.74 14.25 -40.11
N PRO A 609 0.37 15.33 -40.84
CA PRO A 609 0.85 15.68 -42.19
C PRO A 609 2.32 16.14 -42.20
N GLU A 610 2.81 16.70 -41.10
CA GLU A 610 4.23 17.05 -40.88
C GLU A 610 4.66 16.71 -39.44
N ALA A 611 5.95 16.83 -39.13
CA ALA A 611 6.48 16.57 -37.78
C ALA A 611 6.24 17.78 -36.86
N ALA A 612 5.21 17.73 -36.02
CA ALA A 612 4.82 18.84 -35.16
C ALA A 612 4.61 18.40 -33.71
N LEU A 613 4.86 19.33 -32.79
CA LEU A 613 4.49 19.19 -31.39
C LEU A 613 3.02 19.55 -31.24
N GLN A 614 2.26 18.78 -30.46
CA GLN A 614 0.83 19.03 -30.25
C GLN A 614 0.51 19.34 -28.79
N HIS A 615 1.31 18.81 -27.86
CA HIS A 615 1.14 19.09 -26.44
C HIS A 615 2.46 18.96 -25.69
N TYR A 616 2.79 19.96 -24.89
CA TYR A 616 3.98 19.93 -24.04
C TYR A 616 3.82 20.76 -22.77
N ALA A 617 4.71 20.51 -21.82
CA ALA A 617 4.77 21.25 -20.56
C ALA A 617 6.21 21.59 -20.20
N PHE A 618 6.39 22.60 -19.35
CA PHE A 618 7.68 22.89 -18.73
C PHE A 618 7.50 23.52 -17.36
N ASN A 619 8.49 23.32 -16.49
CA ASN A 619 8.48 23.89 -15.14
C ASN A 619 9.17 25.26 -15.11
N THR A 620 8.76 26.10 -14.17
CA THR A 620 9.28 27.46 -14.00
C THR A 620 9.81 27.65 -12.57
N PRO A 621 10.85 28.48 -12.32
CA PRO A 621 11.55 29.31 -13.30
C PRO A 621 12.40 28.50 -14.29
N TRP A 622 12.18 28.76 -15.58
CA TRP A 622 12.88 28.05 -16.65
C TRP A 622 14.38 28.42 -16.66
N GLY A 623 15.24 27.43 -16.92
CA GLY A 623 16.70 27.59 -16.85
C GLY A 623 17.30 27.54 -15.44
N THR A 624 16.49 27.35 -14.39
CA THR A 624 16.98 27.09 -13.03
C THR A 624 17.08 25.60 -12.72
N ALA A 625 17.82 25.23 -11.68
CA ALA A 625 17.93 23.84 -11.24
C ALA A 625 16.55 23.26 -10.90
N PRO A 626 16.26 21.98 -11.18
CA PRO A 626 14.93 21.39 -10.94
C PRO A 626 14.40 21.56 -9.51
N ALA A 627 15.29 21.51 -8.50
CA ALA A 627 14.93 21.73 -7.09
C ALA A 627 14.48 23.17 -6.79
N SER A 628 14.76 24.14 -7.67
CA SER A 628 14.35 25.55 -7.55
C SER A 628 13.08 25.87 -8.37
N GLN A 629 12.62 24.93 -9.20
CA GLN A 629 11.39 25.08 -9.95
C GLN A 629 10.17 24.85 -9.05
N CYS A 630 9.10 25.57 -9.32
CA CYS A 630 7.90 25.61 -8.49
C CYS A 630 6.61 25.90 -9.26
N GLY A 631 6.67 26.52 -10.44
CA GLY A 631 5.52 26.71 -11.33
C GLY A 631 5.55 25.74 -12.51
N ARG A 632 4.48 25.76 -13.30
CA ARG A 632 4.34 24.90 -14.48
C ARG A 632 3.50 25.61 -15.55
N VAL A 633 3.92 25.46 -16.79
CA VAL A 633 3.25 25.96 -17.97
C VAL A 633 2.94 24.78 -18.89
N ILE A 634 1.71 24.71 -19.38
CA ILE A 634 1.24 23.72 -20.34
C ILE A 634 0.77 24.46 -21.59
N PHE A 635 1.11 23.90 -22.76
CA PHE A 635 0.64 24.39 -24.05
C PHE A 635 0.09 23.26 -24.91
N SER A 636 -1.10 23.46 -25.46
CA SER A 636 -1.71 22.61 -26.49
C SER A 636 -1.75 23.37 -27.82
N ASP A 637 -1.28 22.77 -28.89
CA ASP A 637 -1.29 23.38 -30.23
C ASP A 637 -2.51 22.95 -31.06
N PHE A 638 -3.66 22.84 -30.39
CA PHE A 638 -4.95 22.45 -30.97
C PHE A 638 -6.08 23.01 -30.10
N HIS A 639 -7.26 23.16 -30.69
CA HIS A 639 -8.49 23.47 -29.95
C HIS A 639 -8.89 22.30 -29.06
N VAL A 640 -9.04 22.52 -27.75
CA VAL A 640 -9.44 21.44 -26.85
C VAL A 640 -10.90 21.10 -27.03
N THR A 641 -11.77 22.12 -27.07
CA THR A 641 -13.16 21.96 -27.45
C THR A 641 -13.31 22.25 -28.95
N THR A 642 -14.09 21.44 -29.65
CA THR A 642 -14.27 21.55 -31.12
C THR A 642 -15.60 22.20 -31.45
N ASN A 643 -15.70 22.84 -32.62
CA ASN A 643 -16.93 23.52 -33.09
C ASN A 643 -17.51 24.53 -32.08
N SER A 644 -16.66 25.13 -31.26
CA SER A 644 -17.08 26.12 -30.27
C SER A 644 -17.23 27.49 -30.95
N ASP A 645 -18.41 28.08 -30.86
CA ASP A 645 -18.69 29.49 -31.13
C ASP A 645 -19.35 30.04 -29.86
N THR A 646 -18.53 30.55 -28.96
CA THR A 646 -18.97 31.01 -27.63
C THR A 646 -19.28 32.51 -27.63
N GLY A 647 -19.09 33.15 -28.78
CA GLY A 647 -19.24 34.58 -28.99
C GLY A 647 -20.66 35.05 -28.74
N GLY A 648 -20.85 35.73 -27.60
CA GLY A 648 -22.16 36.29 -27.24
C GLY A 648 -23.01 35.39 -26.36
N GLU A 649 -22.59 34.14 -26.15
CA GLU A 649 -23.20 33.23 -25.19
C GLU A 649 -22.87 33.60 -23.74
N THR A 650 -23.54 32.96 -22.80
CA THR A 650 -23.33 33.15 -21.35
C THR A 650 -23.24 31.80 -20.66
N PHE A 651 -22.16 31.58 -19.91
CA PHE A 651 -21.96 30.33 -19.20
C PHE A 651 -23.15 30.00 -18.29
N PRO A 652 -23.67 28.76 -18.33
CA PRO A 652 -23.13 27.59 -19.03
C PRO A 652 -23.76 27.28 -20.40
N ASP A 653 -24.45 28.23 -21.04
CA ASP A 653 -25.30 27.97 -22.21
C ASP A 653 -24.50 27.51 -23.45
N GLU A 654 -23.23 27.90 -23.56
CA GLU A 654 -22.31 27.45 -24.62
C GLU A 654 -21.81 26.00 -24.44
N CYS A 655 -21.99 25.41 -23.26
CA CYS A 655 -21.49 24.08 -22.96
C CYS A 655 -22.49 23.01 -23.40
N ASP A 656 -22.10 22.15 -24.33
CA ASP A 656 -22.88 20.98 -24.71
C ASP A 656 -23.04 19.96 -23.56
N ASP A 657 -24.07 19.12 -23.69
CA ASP A 657 -24.37 18.04 -22.74
C ASP A 657 -23.73 16.68 -23.16
N ASP A 658 -22.86 16.67 -24.17
CA ASP A 658 -22.26 15.45 -24.70
C ASP A 658 -21.10 14.95 -23.83
N PRO A 659 -20.81 13.63 -23.83
CA PRO A 659 -19.65 13.08 -23.16
C PRO A 659 -18.33 13.71 -23.62
N LEU A 660 -17.36 13.78 -22.72
CA LEU A 660 -16.02 14.30 -23.02
C LEU A 660 -15.41 13.60 -24.24
N THR A 661 -15.03 14.39 -25.23
CA THR A 661 -14.25 13.98 -26.39
C THR A 661 -12.83 13.54 -25.97
N PRO A 662 -12.09 12.82 -26.85
CA PRO A 662 -10.69 12.48 -26.58
C PRO A 662 -9.80 13.69 -26.25
N GLN A 663 -9.98 14.83 -26.92
CA GLN A 663 -9.19 16.06 -26.68
C GLN A 663 -9.53 16.69 -25.32
N GLU A 664 -10.80 16.75 -24.95
CA GLU A 664 -11.21 17.24 -23.63
C GLU A 664 -10.71 16.31 -22.50
N LYS A 665 -10.65 14.99 -22.74
CA LYS A 665 -10.05 14.03 -21.80
C LYS A 665 -8.54 14.24 -21.65
N VAL A 666 -7.83 14.58 -22.73
CA VAL A 666 -6.42 14.99 -22.65
C VAL A 666 -6.31 16.20 -21.72
N LEU A 667 -7.13 17.25 -21.92
CA LEU A 667 -7.10 18.41 -21.03
C LEU A 667 -7.44 18.04 -19.58
N ALA A 668 -8.46 17.22 -19.34
CA ALA A 668 -8.84 16.81 -18.00
C ALA A 668 -7.67 16.12 -17.26
N TYR A 669 -6.92 15.24 -17.94
CA TYR A 669 -5.69 14.68 -17.39
C TYR A 669 -4.64 15.74 -17.13
N MET A 670 -4.45 16.67 -18.06
CA MET A 670 -3.47 17.75 -17.90
C MET A 670 -3.85 18.71 -16.78
N MET A 671 -5.13 18.84 -16.42
CA MET A 671 -5.55 19.55 -15.20
C MET A 671 -5.15 18.79 -13.94
N PHE A 672 -5.24 17.45 -13.94
CA PHE A 672 -4.70 16.65 -12.85
C PHE A 672 -3.18 16.85 -12.73
N ASP A 673 -2.43 16.72 -13.82
CA ASP A 673 -0.97 16.94 -13.84
C ASP A 673 -0.59 18.37 -13.45
N LEU A 674 -1.29 19.39 -13.97
CA LEU A 674 -1.05 20.80 -13.67
C LEU A 674 -1.21 21.09 -12.17
N THR A 675 -2.18 20.44 -11.52
CA THR A 675 -2.38 20.58 -10.08
C THR A 675 -1.42 19.76 -9.24
N THR A 676 -0.72 18.77 -9.82
CA THR A 676 0.27 18.00 -9.07
C THR A 676 1.45 18.89 -8.63
N CYS A 677 2.09 18.45 -7.55
CA CYS A 677 3.30 19.08 -7.07
C CYS A 677 4.41 19.00 -8.14
N ILE A 678 5.33 19.97 -8.14
CA ILE A 678 6.41 19.97 -9.13
C ILE A 678 7.41 18.85 -8.82
N SER A 679 7.64 18.00 -9.82
CA SER A 679 8.73 17.01 -9.89
C SER A 679 9.65 17.35 -11.06
N PRO A 680 10.94 16.96 -11.02
CA PRO A 680 11.84 17.11 -12.16
C PRO A 680 11.27 16.41 -13.40
N PRO A 681 11.28 17.06 -14.57
CA PRO A 681 10.86 16.46 -15.83
C PRO A 681 11.82 15.31 -16.18
N ASN A 682 11.27 14.19 -16.66
CA ASN A 682 12.03 12.99 -17.03
C ASN A 682 12.70 12.22 -15.87
N GLN A 683 11.93 11.94 -14.80
CA GLN A 683 12.17 10.73 -14.03
C GLN A 683 11.76 9.54 -14.90
N THR A 684 12.71 8.98 -15.64
CA THR A 684 12.57 7.64 -16.22
C THR A 684 12.16 6.69 -15.10
N SER A 685 11.03 6.00 -15.24
CA SER A 685 10.71 4.86 -14.37
C SER A 685 11.71 3.75 -14.69
N GLY A 686 12.85 3.89 -14.03
CA GLY A 686 14.02 3.03 -14.06
C GLY A 686 15.07 3.52 -13.07
N SER A 687 14.69 4.36 -12.09
CA SER A 687 15.44 4.60 -10.86
C SER A 687 14.61 5.58 -10.04
N CYS A 688 13.87 5.08 -9.05
CA CYS A 688 13.65 5.95 -7.90
C CYS A 688 15.06 6.25 -7.36
N THR A 689 15.51 7.50 -7.51
CA THR A 689 16.88 7.87 -7.13
C THR A 689 16.94 7.93 -5.61
N PRO A 690 17.65 6.99 -4.95
CA PRO A 690 17.75 6.94 -3.50
C PRO A 690 18.21 8.30 -2.96
N GLN A 691 17.43 8.93 -2.08
CA GLN A 691 17.90 10.12 -1.36
C GLN A 691 19.18 9.74 -0.59
N THR A 692 20.18 10.63 -0.49
CA THR A 692 21.37 10.33 0.32
C THR A 692 21.15 10.71 1.78
N CYS A 693 21.94 10.13 2.69
CA CYS A 693 21.90 10.46 4.12
C CYS A 693 22.06 11.96 4.37
N GLN A 694 22.93 12.61 3.59
CA GLN A 694 23.18 14.04 3.70
C GLN A 694 21.98 14.89 3.22
N GLN A 695 21.22 14.40 2.24
CA GLN A 695 19.98 15.06 1.77
C GLN A 695 18.84 14.94 2.78
N GLN A 696 18.83 13.87 3.59
CA GLN A 696 17.83 13.64 4.65
C GLN A 696 18.24 14.22 6.02
N GLY A 697 19.43 14.82 6.13
CA GLY A 697 19.95 15.32 7.39
C GLY A 697 20.33 14.22 8.39
N PHE A 698 20.59 13.01 7.91
CA PHE A 698 20.99 11.86 8.71
C PHE A 698 22.51 11.72 8.70
N ASN A 699 23.10 11.54 9.88
CA ASN A 699 24.55 11.36 10.04
C ASN A 699 24.92 10.05 10.73
N CYS A 700 23.95 9.17 10.96
CA CYS A 700 24.17 7.81 11.42
C CYS A 700 22.95 6.91 11.14
N GLY A 701 23.13 5.58 11.21
CA GLY A 701 22.04 4.60 11.23
C GLY A 701 21.51 4.19 9.85
N GLN A 702 20.52 3.29 9.83
CA GLN A 702 19.88 2.81 8.60
C GLN A 702 18.55 3.54 8.36
N ALA A 703 18.40 4.18 7.19
CA ALA A 703 17.23 4.99 6.86
C ALA A 703 16.63 4.60 5.52
N ALA A 704 15.33 4.85 5.31
CA ALA A 704 14.72 4.61 4.01
C ALA A 704 15.22 5.65 2.98
N ASP A 705 15.47 5.22 1.76
CA ASP A 705 15.95 6.10 0.69
C ASP A 705 14.86 6.85 -0.09
N GLY A 706 13.60 6.74 0.36
CA GLY A 706 12.43 7.28 -0.34
C GLY A 706 11.99 6.46 -1.56
N CYS A 707 12.65 5.33 -1.82
CA CYS A 707 12.58 4.54 -3.04
C CYS A 707 12.41 3.03 -2.81
N GLY A 708 12.21 2.63 -1.56
CA GLY A 708 12.08 1.22 -1.16
C GLY A 708 13.41 0.55 -0.82
N GLY A 709 14.54 1.26 -0.90
CA GLY A 709 15.86 0.83 -0.42
C GLY A 709 16.22 1.40 0.95
N VAL A 710 17.35 0.93 1.49
CA VAL A 710 17.87 1.33 2.82
C VAL A 710 19.25 1.97 2.67
N LEU A 711 19.39 3.19 3.16
CA LEU A 711 20.63 3.94 3.26
C LEU A 711 21.39 3.58 4.52
N SER A 712 22.72 3.57 4.45
CA SER A 712 23.61 3.48 5.61
C SER A 712 24.29 4.83 5.85
N CYS A 713 23.82 5.56 6.86
CA CYS A 713 24.16 6.96 7.09
C CYS A 713 25.37 7.19 7.98
N GLY A 714 26.22 6.19 8.11
CA GLY A 714 27.43 6.23 8.94
C GLY A 714 27.17 5.80 10.37
N THR A 715 28.19 5.98 11.19
CA THR A 715 28.23 5.61 12.62
C THR A 715 28.68 6.82 13.43
N CYS A 716 28.36 6.85 14.73
CA CYS A 716 28.76 7.95 15.59
C CYS A 716 30.20 7.75 16.07
N ASN A 717 31.07 8.70 15.70
CA ASN A 717 32.52 8.58 15.90
C ASN A 717 33.00 9.20 17.22
N VAL A 718 32.11 9.87 17.95
CA VAL A 718 32.41 10.49 19.24
C VAL A 718 32.05 9.51 20.35
N ALA A 719 33.01 9.23 21.24
CA ALA A 719 32.81 8.34 22.38
C ALA A 719 31.63 8.81 23.24
N GLY A 720 30.64 7.94 23.44
CA GLY A 720 29.43 8.23 24.21
C GLY A 720 28.25 8.79 23.41
N GLN A 721 28.37 8.98 22.09
CA GLN A 721 27.25 9.27 21.21
C GLN A 721 26.73 7.97 20.56
N THR A 722 25.41 7.82 20.48
CA THR A 722 24.73 6.74 19.78
C THR A 722 23.75 7.33 18.76
N CYS A 723 23.45 6.57 17.72
CA CYS A 723 22.53 7.06 16.69
C CYS A 723 21.11 7.13 17.24
N GLY A 724 20.53 8.33 17.29
CA GLY A 724 19.27 8.61 17.99
C GLY A 724 19.45 9.01 19.46
N GLY A 725 20.66 8.94 20.02
CA GLY A 725 20.93 9.05 21.46
C GLY A 725 20.70 10.44 22.08
N GLY A 726 20.30 11.45 21.31
CA GLY A 726 19.92 12.78 21.80
C GLY A 726 18.41 13.07 21.73
N GLY A 727 17.57 12.06 21.50
CA GLY A 727 16.13 12.22 21.31
C GLY A 727 15.70 12.60 19.88
N THR A 728 16.64 12.64 18.94
CA THR A 728 16.38 12.91 17.52
C THR A 728 16.82 11.70 16.68
N PRO A 729 15.90 10.96 16.02
CA PRO A 729 16.24 9.79 15.21
C PRO A 729 17.27 10.09 14.11
N PHE A 730 18.14 9.12 13.81
CA PHE A 730 19.15 9.20 12.75
C PHE A 730 20.20 10.32 12.90
N GLN A 731 20.29 10.89 14.11
CA GLN A 731 21.33 11.84 14.49
C GLN A 731 22.20 11.31 15.64
N CYS A 732 23.51 11.48 15.53
CA CYS A 732 24.43 11.20 16.62
C CYS A 732 24.17 12.15 17.78
N GLY A 733 23.73 11.59 18.91
CA GLY A 733 23.51 12.31 20.16
C GLY A 733 23.82 11.40 21.33
N GLY A 734 23.94 11.96 22.53
CA GLY A 734 24.19 11.17 23.74
C GLY A 734 23.24 11.55 24.85
N SER A 735 22.69 10.56 25.53
CA SER A 735 22.02 10.72 26.81
C SER A 735 22.29 9.50 27.69
N SER A 736 23.02 9.77 28.77
CA SER A 736 22.93 9.15 30.10
C SER A 736 22.87 7.62 30.20
N ALA A 737 23.94 7.09 30.79
CA ALA A 737 24.06 5.78 31.44
C ALA A 737 22.72 5.11 31.82
N GLY A 738 22.39 4.01 31.15
CA GLY A 738 21.26 3.16 31.55
C GLY A 738 20.57 2.33 30.45
N CYS A 739 20.88 2.55 29.17
CA CYS A 739 20.22 1.78 28.10
C CYS A 739 20.78 0.33 28.03
N VAL A 740 19.91 -0.67 28.16
CA VAL A 740 20.26 -2.09 28.06
C VAL A 740 19.86 -2.62 26.68
N PRO A 741 20.81 -2.99 25.81
CA PRO A 741 20.55 -3.55 24.48
C PRO A 741 19.66 -4.78 24.50
N LYS A 742 18.60 -4.79 23.69
CA LYS A 742 17.74 -5.95 23.44
C LYS A 742 18.37 -6.87 22.39
N THR A 743 18.45 -8.16 22.68
CA THR A 743 18.94 -9.19 21.74
C THR A 743 17.86 -9.63 20.74
N CYS A 744 18.25 -10.34 19.67
CA CYS A 744 17.31 -10.89 18.67
C CYS A 744 16.17 -11.68 19.30
N VAL A 745 16.51 -12.51 20.29
CA VAL A 745 15.54 -13.34 21.03
C VAL A 745 14.59 -12.48 21.87
N GLN A 746 15.10 -11.42 22.50
CA GLN A 746 14.28 -10.49 23.30
C GLN A 746 13.36 -9.63 22.44
N GLN A 747 13.64 -9.49 21.14
CA GLN A 747 12.80 -8.80 20.16
C GLN A 747 11.96 -9.77 19.32
N GLY A 748 12.08 -11.07 19.59
CA GLY A 748 11.40 -12.12 18.85
C GLY A 748 11.92 -12.37 17.45
N TYR A 749 12.98 -11.71 16.98
CA TYR A 749 13.47 -11.82 15.60
C TYR A 749 14.27 -13.09 15.36
N THR A 750 13.94 -13.82 14.29
CA THR A 750 14.61 -15.07 13.90
C THR A 750 15.48 -14.92 12.64
N CYS A 751 15.48 -13.74 12.01
CA CYS A 751 16.33 -13.41 10.87
C CYS A 751 16.46 -11.91 10.65
N GLY A 752 17.40 -11.50 9.81
CA GLY A 752 17.53 -10.10 9.37
C GLY A 752 18.30 -9.22 10.36
N LEU A 753 18.44 -7.94 10.03
CA LEU A 753 19.09 -6.93 10.87
C LEU A 753 18.02 -6.18 11.67
N ALA A 754 18.33 -5.89 12.94
CA ALA A 754 17.45 -5.14 13.83
C ALA A 754 18.25 -4.20 14.73
N GLY A 755 17.63 -3.12 15.20
CA GLY A 755 18.24 -2.25 16.22
C GLY A 755 18.05 -2.85 17.61
N ASP A 756 19.03 -2.73 18.51
CA ASP A 756 18.96 -3.25 19.88
C ASP A 756 18.17 -2.35 20.86
N GLY A 757 17.54 -1.28 20.37
CA GLY A 757 16.82 -0.29 21.18
C GLY A 757 17.71 0.69 21.95
N CYS A 758 19.04 0.58 21.83
CA CYS A 758 20.04 1.44 22.46
C CYS A 758 21.04 2.04 21.47
N GLY A 759 20.76 1.90 20.18
CA GLY A 759 21.57 2.46 19.09
C GLY A 759 22.61 1.50 18.51
N GLY A 760 22.63 0.22 18.92
CA GLY A 760 23.37 -0.86 18.25
C GLY A 760 22.51 -1.62 17.25
N VAL A 761 23.15 -2.32 16.30
CA VAL A 761 22.50 -3.20 15.32
C VAL A 761 22.86 -4.65 15.62
N ILE A 762 21.85 -5.50 15.75
CA ILE A 762 21.95 -6.94 15.99
C ILE A 762 21.57 -7.71 14.72
N SER A 763 22.29 -8.80 14.44
CA SER A 763 22.03 -9.69 13.31
C SER A 763 21.38 -10.98 13.79
N CYS A 764 20.16 -11.23 13.35
CA CYS A 764 19.27 -12.24 13.89
C CYS A 764 19.23 -13.54 13.08
N GLY A 765 20.18 -13.73 12.17
CA GLY A 765 20.34 -14.93 11.36
C GLY A 765 19.78 -14.83 9.95
N VAL A 766 19.89 -15.92 9.20
CA VAL A 766 19.34 -16.08 7.84
C VAL A 766 18.39 -17.27 7.82
N CYS A 767 17.33 -17.19 7.01
CA CYS A 767 16.33 -18.24 6.94
C CYS A 767 16.81 -19.44 6.12
N THR A 768 16.45 -20.64 6.57
CA THR A 768 16.68 -21.87 5.82
C THR A 768 15.67 -21.95 4.67
N PRO A 769 16.11 -22.07 3.41
CA PRO A 769 15.19 -22.20 2.27
C PRO A 769 14.20 -23.36 2.47
N PRO A 770 12.92 -23.21 2.07
CA PRO A 770 12.35 -22.17 1.20
C PRO A 770 11.84 -20.91 1.92
N GLN A 771 12.09 -20.77 3.23
CA GLN A 771 11.67 -19.60 3.99
C GLN A 771 12.55 -18.40 3.64
N TYR A 772 11.98 -17.20 3.68
CA TYR A 772 12.73 -15.97 3.54
C TYR A 772 12.43 -15.03 4.70
N CYS A 773 13.36 -14.13 4.97
CA CYS A 773 13.25 -13.22 6.10
C CYS A 773 12.16 -12.18 5.83
N GLY A 774 11.14 -12.12 6.69
CA GLY A 774 9.91 -11.36 6.45
C GLY A 774 8.71 -12.23 6.08
N GLY A 775 8.93 -13.48 5.65
CA GLY A 775 7.85 -14.36 5.18
C GLY A 775 6.95 -14.93 6.29
N GLY A 776 7.39 -14.86 7.55
CA GLY A 776 6.60 -15.19 8.74
C GLY A 776 6.17 -13.97 9.56
N GLY A 777 6.33 -12.76 9.00
CA GLY A 777 6.26 -11.48 9.72
C GLY A 777 7.62 -10.76 9.73
N THR A 778 7.64 -9.48 10.13
CA THR A 778 8.85 -8.65 10.14
C THR A 778 9.98 -9.31 10.93
N ASN A 779 11.14 -9.51 10.28
CA ASN A 779 12.31 -10.18 10.85
C ASN A 779 12.03 -11.62 11.38
N GLN A 780 11.03 -12.29 10.80
CA GLN A 780 10.72 -13.70 11.03
C GLN A 780 10.93 -14.54 9.78
N CYS A 781 11.42 -15.75 9.96
CA CYS A 781 11.46 -16.74 8.89
C CYS A 781 10.07 -17.35 8.70
N GLY A 782 9.57 -17.30 7.47
CA GLY A 782 8.35 -18.00 7.12
C GLY A 782 8.12 -18.02 5.62
N SER A 783 7.00 -18.59 5.24
CA SER A 783 6.54 -18.69 3.85
C SER A 783 5.15 -18.09 3.80
N SER A 784 4.91 -17.12 2.91
CA SER A 784 3.56 -16.55 2.73
C SER A 784 2.59 -17.66 2.35
N GLY A 785 1.44 -17.74 3.02
CA GLY A 785 0.38 -18.73 2.81
C GLY A 785 -0.34 -18.66 1.45
N ILE A 786 0.38 -18.40 0.36
CA ILE A 786 -0.07 -18.70 -0.99
C ILE A 786 0.21 -20.19 -1.18
N GLY A 787 -0.84 -21.01 -1.14
CA GLY A 787 -0.73 -22.43 -1.44
C GLY A 787 -0.02 -22.64 -2.78
N SER A 788 0.98 -23.53 -2.79
CA SER A 788 1.71 -24.06 -3.95
C SER A 788 1.94 -23.05 -5.09
N CYS A 789 3.02 -22.27 -5.01
CA CYS A 789 3.58 -21.66 -6.21
C CYS A 789 4.41 -22.72 -6.93
N THR A 790 3.87 -23.31 -8.00
CA THR A 790 4.62 -24.24 -8.86
C THR A 790 5.59 -23.41 -9.72
N PRO A 791 6.91 -23.44 -9.46
CA PRO A 791 7.85 -22.64 -10.21
C PRO A 791 7.84 -23.05 -11.68
N THR A 792 7.74 -22.07 -12.58
CA THR A 792 7.92 -22.36 -14.01
C THR A 792 9.34 -22.85 -14.26
N THR A 793 9.61 -23.56 -15.36
CA THR A 793 10.97 -23.91 -15.76
C THR A 793 11.36 -23.18 -17.04
N CYS A 794 12.66 -23.07 -17.30
CA CYS A 794 13.19 -22.54 -18.57
C CYS A 794 12.58 -23.27 -19.78
N ALA A 795 12.44 -24.60 -19.68
CA ALA A 795 11.80 -25.43 -20.70
C ALA A 795 10.30 -25.11 -20.86
N ALA A 796 9.57 -24.90 -19.77
CA ALA A 796 8.14 -24.59 -19.80
C ALA A 796 7.82 -23.23 -20.45
N LYS A 797 8.74 -22.25 -20.35
CA LYS A 797 8.62 -20.92 -21.01
C LYS A 797 9.37 -20.82 -22.34
N ARG A 798 10.00 -21.91 -22.80
CA ARG A 798 10.82 -21.96 -24.02
C ARG A 798 11.95 -20.91 -24.04
N VAL A 799 12.54 -20.65 -22.87
CA VAL A 799 13.67 -19.73 -22.68
C VAL A 799 14.95 -20.56 -22.59
N SER A 800 15.95 -20.25 -23.43
CA SER A 800 17.16 -21.05 -23.64
C SER A 800 18.48 -20.35 -23.27
N CYS A 801 18.45 -19.05 -22.95
CA CYS A 801 19.50 -18.40 -22.17
C CYS A 801 18.94 -17.25 -21.32
N GLY A 802 19.70 -16.80 -20.31
CA GLY A 802 19.39 -15.62 -19.50
C GLY A 802 18.58 -15.86 -18.20
N PRO A 803 18.47 -14.83 -17.34
CA PRO A 803 17.72 -14.93 -16.09
C PRO A 803 16.21 -14.89 -16.34
N LEU A 804 15.48 -15.85 -15.79
CA LEU A 804 14.02 -15.94 -15.86
C LEU A 804 13.45 -16.05 -14.45
N GLY A 805 12.54 -15.16 -14.06
CA GLY A 805 11.80 -15.32 -12.81
C GLY A 805 10.94 -16.59 -12.86
N ASP A 806 11.01 -17.43 -11.84
CA ASP A 806 10.22 -18.67 -11.77
C ASP A 806 8.73 -18.43 -11.44
N GLY A 807 8.33 -17.17 -11.23
CA GLY A 807 6.98 -16.78 -10.81
C GLY A 807 6.75 -16.91 -9.30
N CYS A 808 7.74 -17.40 -8.55
CA CYS A 808 7.67 -17.73 -7.12
C CYS A 808 8.76 -17.05 -6.29
N GLY A 809 9.46 -16.08 -6.88
CA GLY A 809 10.48 -15.25 -6.21
C GLY A 809 11.92 -15.74 -6.39
N LYS A 810 12.17 -16.81 -7.17
CA LYS A 810 13.53 -17.24 -7.53
C LYS A 810 13.86 -16.85 -8.97
N LEU A 811 15.12 -16.51 -9.21
CA LEU A 811 15.65 -16.30 -10.55
C LEU A 811 16.25 -17.61 -11.07
N LEU A 812 15.69 -18.17 -12.14
CA LEU A 812 16.21 -19.32 -12.88
C LEU A 812 17.29 -18.84 -13.85
N SER A 813 18.42 -19.55 -13.87
CA SER A 813 19.45 -19.34 -14.87
C SER A 813 19.21 -20.29 -16.03
N CYS A 814 18.64 -19.79 -17.13
CA CYS A 814 18.19 -20.61 -18.26
C CYS A 814 19.27 -20.93 -19.28
N GLY A 815 20.51 -21.11 -18.85
CA GLY A 815 21.66 -21.38 -19.71
C GLY A 815 22.33 -20.12 -20.24
N THR A 816 23.49 -20.33 -20.88
CA THR A 816 24.27 -19.29 -21.57
C THR A 816 24.27 -19.58 -23.06
N CYS A 817 24.21 -18.53 -23.88
CA CYS A 817 24.21 -18.71 -25.33
C CYS A 817 25.62 -19.13 -25.82
N PRO A 818 25.74 -19.89 -26.93
CA PRO A 818 27.02 -20.27 -27.52
C PRO A 818 27.88 -19.05 -27.93
N PRO A 819 29.20 -19.24 -28.16
CA PRO A 819 30.08 -18.17 -28.63
C PRO A 819 29.50 -17.45 -29.86
N ASN A 820 29.57 -16.12 -29.87
CA ASN A 820 29.04 -15.21 -30.91
C ASN A 820 27.50 -15.10 -30.96
N GLN A 821 26.79 -15.47 -29.88
CA GLN A 821 25.35 -15.26 -29.72
C GLN A 821 25.04 -14.48 -28.44
N ALA A 822 24.04 -13.60 -28.49
CA ALA A 822 23.58 -12.81 -27.34
C ALA A 822 22.20 -13.30 -26.87
N CYS A 823 21.96 -13.22 -25.55
CA CYS A 823 20.67 -13.55 -24.97
C CYS A 823 19.71 -12.37 -25.16
N ILE A 824 18.78 -12.48 -26.11
CA ILE A 824 17.78 -11.44 -26.37
C ILE A 824 16.41 -12.06 -26.26
N GLY A 825 15.58 -11.56 -25.35
CA GLY A 825 14.23 -12.08 -25.12
C GLY A 825 14.19 -13.55 -24.67
N GLY A 826 15.26 -14.04 -24.04
CA GLY A 826 15.36 -15.43 -23.59
C GLY A 826 15.79 -16.44 -24.66
N ALA A 827 16.18 -15.98 -25.86
CA ALA A 827 16.69 -16.81 -26.94
C ALA A 827 18.13 -16.43 -27.30
N CYS A 828 18.92 -17.41 -27.75
CA CYS A 828 20.25 -17.17 -28.30
C CYS A 828 20.14 -16.59 -29.71
N VAL A 829 20.51 -15.33 -29.91
CA VAL A 829 20.49 -14.67 -31.22
C VAL A 829 21.91 -14.55 -31.76
N ALA A 830 22.19 -15.13 -32.93
CA ALA A 830 23.50 -15.07 -33.57
C ALA A 830 23.76 -13.70 -34.23
N GLY A 831 24.93 -13.12 -33.97
CA GLY A 831 25.47 -11.99 -34.76
C GLY A 831 25.22 -10.58 -34.22
N GLY A 832 24.84 -10.39 -32.95
CA GLY A 832 24.43 -9.08 -32.43
C GLY A 832 25.43 -8.27 -31.62
N CYS A 833 26.62 -8.77 -31.29
CA CYS A 833 27.54 -8.03 -30.41
C CYS A 833 28.99 -8.12 -30.86
N VAL A 834 29.58 -6.95 -31.18
CA VAL A 834 31.00 -6.80 -31.48
C VAL A 834 31.68 -6.28 -30.20
N PRO A 835 32.54 -7.08 -29.54
CA PRO A 835 33.22 -6.67 -28.32
C PRO A 835 34.04 -5.39 -28.51
N LEU A 836 33.86 -4.41 -27.63
CA LEU A 836 34.68 -3.21 -27.61
C LEU A 836 36.09 -3.54 -27.09
N THR A 837 37.12 -3.01 -27.75
CA THR A 837 38.51 -3.17 -27.31
C THR A 837 38.89 -2.08 -26.29
N CYS A 838 39.96 -2.30 -25.52
CA CYS A 838 40.49 -1.28 -24.60
C CYS A 838 40.69 0.10 -25.27
N ALA A 839 41.14 0.11 -26.54
CA ALA A 839 41.27 1.32 -27.33
C ALA A 839 39.91 1.94 -27.70
N GLY A 840 38.91 1.11 -28.02
CA GLY A 840 37.56 1.57 -28.32
C GLY A 840 36.79 2.16 -27.13
N ILE A 841 37.15 1.75 -25.90
CA ILE A 841 36.54 2.26 -24.65
C ILE A 841 37.43 3.35 -24.01
N GLY A 842 38.60 3.61 -24.58
CA GLY A 842 39.57 4.58 -24.05
C GLY A 842 40.20 4.17 -22.72
N ALA A 843 40.17 2.90 -22.34
CA ALA A 843 40.74 2.38 -21.09
C ALA A 843 42.23 2.02 -21.25
N GLN A 844 43.07 2.48 -20.33
CA GLN A 844 44.53 2.22 -20.32
C GLN A 844 44.94 1.11 -19.36
N CYS A 845 44.09 0.76 -18.39
CA CYS A 845 44.41 -0.25 -17.40
C CYS A 845 43.15 -0.88 -16.78
N GLY A 846 43.34 -2.08 -16.23
CA GLY A 846 42.37 -2.79 -15.40
C GLY A 846 41.22 -3.47 -16.16
N PRO A 847 40.45 -4.30 -15.46
CA PRO A 847 39.29 -5.01 -16.00
C PRO A 847 38.13 -4.06 -16.33
N ILE A 848 37.60 -4.16 -17.55
CA ILE A 848 36.42 -3.39 -18.01
C ILE A 848 35.47 -4.29 -18.84
N GLY A 849 34.17 -4.01 -18.80
CA GLY A 849 33.20 -4.77 -19.60
C GLY A 849 33.30 -4.42 -21.10
N ASP A 850 33.26 -5.43 -21.97
CA ASP A 850 33.37 -5.27 -23.44
C ASP A 850 32.07 -4.85 -24.13
N GLY A 851 31.00 -4.59 -23.36
CA GLY A 851 29.65 -4.30 -23.87
C GLY A 851 28.87 -5.54 -24.35
N CYS A 852 29.48 -6.72 -24.33
CA CYS A 852 28.91 -7.99 -24.80
C CYS A 852 28.80 -9.06 -23.71
N GLY A 853 29.02 -8.67 -22.46
CA GLY A 853 28.91 -9.55 -21.29
C GLY A 853 30.21 -10.22 -20.87
N ASN A 854 31.34 -9.92 -21.52
CA ASN A 854 32.67 -10.34 -21.05
C ASN A 854 33.44 -9.17 -20.43
N LEU A 855 34.48 -9.52 -19.67
CA LEU A 855 35.47 -8.58 -19.18
C LEU A 855 36.71 -8.63 -20.08
N VAL A 856 37.15 -7.45 -20.54
CA VAL A 856 38.44 -7.24 -21.18
C VAL A 856 39.39 -6.59 -20.17
N ASP A 857 40.57 -7.17 -19.98
CA ASP A 857 41.60 -6.62 -19.08
C ASP A 857 42.57 -5.76 -19.89
N CYS A 858 42.59 -4.46 -19.60
CA CYS A 858 43.44 -3.49 -20.28
C CYS A 858 44.86 -3.40 -19.71
N GLY A 859 45.21 -4.31 -18.78
CA GLY A 859 46.57 -4.49 -18.28
C GLY A 859 46.94 -3.58 -17.11
N PRO A 860 48.16 -3.73 -16.57
CA PRO A 860 48.63 -2.93 -15.44
C PRO A 860 49.23 -1.58 -15.89
N CYS A 861 49.30 -0.64 -14.96
CA CYS A 861 50.06 0.60 -15.15
C CYS A 861 51.56 0.40 -14.86
N PHE A 862 52.41 1.09 -15.62
CA PHE A 862 53.87 1.03 -15.47
C PHE A 862 54.41 2.29 -14.76
N ASN A 863 55.67 2.24 -14.28
CA ASN A 863 56.37 3.36 -13.63
C ASN A 863 55.74 3.87 -12.32
N GLY A 864 55.18 2.98 -11.50
CA GLY A 864 54.67 3.31 -10.16
C GLY A 864 53.34 4.07 -10.15
N GLN A 865 52.66 4.14 -11.29
CA GLN A 865 51.31 4.66 -11.41
C GLN A 865 50.28 3.63 -10.94
N VAL A 866 49.13 4.10 -10.45
CA VAL A 866 48.02 3.24 -10.03
C VAL A 866 46.87 3.40 -11.02
N CYS A 867 46.21 2.28 -11.35
CA CYS A 867 45.03 2.34 -12.21
C CYS A 867 43.90 3.11 -11.50
N GLY A 868 43.44 4.21 -12.08
CA GLY A 868 42.49 5.14 -11.45
C GLY A 868 43.12 6.18 -10.51
N GLY A 869 44.44 6.15 -10.28
CA GLY A 869 45.10 6.97 -9.25
C GLY A 869 45.14 8.48 -9.54
N GLY A 870 44.75 8.92 -10.74
CA GLY A 870 44.59 10.34 -11.12
C GLY A 870 43.17 10.90 -10.97
N GLY A 871 42.22 10.12 -10.44
CA GLY A 871 40.81 10.51 -10.31
C GLY A 871 39.92 10.15 -11.50
N THR A 872 40.50 9.62 -12.58
CA THR A 872 39.75 9.10 -13.74
C THR A 872 39.83 7.56 -13.76
N PRO A 873 38.69 6.83 -13.68
CA PRO A 873 38.67 5.37 -13.68
C PRO A 873 39.37 4.78 -14.92
N ASN A 874 40.07 3.66 -14.72
CA ASN A 874 40.70 2.87 -15.79
C ASN A 874 41.75 3.65 -16.64
N GLN A 875 42.28 4.75 -16.09
CA GLN A 875 43.43 5.49 -16.59
C GLN A 875 44.61 5.37 -15.64
N CYS A 876 45.83 5.27 -16.17
CA CYS A 876 47.02 5.24 -15.33
C CYS A 876 47.35 6.65 -14.81
N GLY A 877 47.39 6.83 -13.49
CA GLY A 877 47.68 8.13 -12.87
C GLY A 877 48.10 8.02 -11.40
N GLY A 878 48.67 9.08 -10.85
CA GLY A 878 49.13 9.14 -9.45
C GLY A 878 50.39 8.30 -9.18
N GLY A 879 51.54 8.96 -9.08
CA GLY A 879 52.78 8.35 -8.59
C GLY A 879 53.05 8.81 -7.16
N VAL A 880 53.39 7.88 -6.26
CA VAL A 880 53.86 8.19 -4.91
C VAL A 880 55.23 8.88 -5.02
N PRO A 881 55.45 10.10 -4.50
CA PRO A 881 56.79 10.63 -4.34
C PRO A 881 57.54 9.73 -3.34
N LYS A 882 58.76 9.30 -3.69
CA LYS A 882 59.67 8.67 -2.72
C LYS A 882 60.05 9.63 -1.60
#